data_AF-A0A815HE64-F1
#
_entry.id   AF-A0A815HE64-F1
#
_cell.length_a   1.000
_cell.length_b   1.000
_cell.length_c   1.000
_cell.angle_alpha   90.00
_cell.angle_beta   90.00
_cell.angle_gamma   90.00
#
_symmetry.space_group_name_H-M   'P 1'
#
loop_
_entity.id
_entity.type
_entity.pdbx_description
1 polymer ?
#
loop_
_entity_poly.entity_id
_entity_poly.type
_entity_poly.pdbx_seq_one_letter_code
_entity_poly.pdbx_strand_id
1 'polypeptide(L)'
;MGCSASVTTDKSVVNSTIPANSPVHPHHSQDSIMNGEKGQQRVQEQDLVQNFLLVWLDSKLDESNEDFRNSIKQLQLTVDGIEKFRDVDECLKYISSFKNQKAFLIVSGALTENVVPRVHGMSQIHAVYIFCRKKSKYEQWETKEWPKVRGIFTEIDSICASVQQSARECDDDTVGITGELESSFMYTTFFKEIVLEIDFDEKKTIPELADYACQQKVYANNKKELELINEFAQKYHGNINNNPVRWYTAECFTYKMLNKALGNLDVNTLLKTGFFMRDLHQNIQQLHDEQLNGKDKPFPSIVYRGQTMTQQDFEIKIQQDKLMSYNNFLSTSEERYVAADFIRRKLRSDNTKIGVLFIITIDPSIKSVPYARIAKFSKFPDEKEILLSTHTIFRIQQIKEIQEKEMKIWQVKLTLTSDGVDEQLSALTKQIRMEITGTDWQRMGLLLWKMGENDKAEQVFTMLLEQAPDDDNNKAYCYHHLGLMKENQKPYNVAIDFYEKSLAIFEKTLPPNHLKLATSYNNIGATYNNMGDYSKALEFYEKALKIGEKALPSNHPDLALSYNNVATAYHNMRDYSKALEFYEKSLKIREKDLPPNHPDLAISYNDIGSLYQHMGDYSKSLEFREKSLKIREKALPSNHPLLATSYNDIGSVYRDMGDRSESLEFYEKELKIREKALKIREKTLSPNHPDLAMSYNNIAGVYDDMGDYSKALEFYEKLLKIREKALPPNHPDLANSYNNIGMVYSHMGEYSKALSSYERSLEIRKIALPPNHPDLAVSYNKIGGVYCDMDEYSKALQYYEKAKEI
;
A
#
# COMPACT_ATOMS: atom_id res chain seq x y z
N MET A 1 -38.17 44.77 4.32
CA MET A 1 -38.55 43.35 4.51
C MET A 1 -37.29 42.55 4.25
N GLY A 2 -36.68 41.97 5.29
CA GLY A 2 -35.37 41.32 5.16
C GLY A 2 -35.51 39.84 4.79
N CYS A 3 -34.74 39.40 3.80
CA CYS A 3 -34.57 37.97 3.50
C CYS A 3 -33.33 37.46 4.24
N SER A 4 -33.52 36.57 5.21
CA SER A 4 -32.44 35.79 5.80
C SER A 4 -32.34 34.44 5.08
N ALA A 5 -31.40 34.31 4.15
CA ALA A 5 -31.11 33.05 3.48
C ALA A 5 -30.09 32.24 4.30
N SER A 6 -30.53 31.14 4.92
CA SER A 6 -29.68 30.20 5.63
C SER A 6 -28.95 29.28 4.64
N VAL A 7 -27.65 29.52 4.43
CA VAL A 7 -26.81 28.66 3.58
C VAL A 7 -26.37 27.42 4.35
N THR A 8 -27.02 26.29 4.10
CA THR A 8 -26.62 24.97 4.62
C THR A 8 -25.40 24.45 3.88
N THR A 9 -24.35 24.07 4.60
CA THR A 9 -23.07 23.57 4.04
C THR A 9 -22.97 22.05 4.08
N ASP A 10 -23.37 21.39 2.99
CA ASP A 10 -23.01 19.99 2.75
C ASP A 10 -21.48 19.84 2.57
N LYS A 11 -20.88 18.89 3.30
CA LYS A 11 -19.45 18.51 3.19
C LYS A 11 -19.33 17.03 2.81
N SER A 12 -19.39 16.71 1.51
CA SER A 12 -19.09 15.38 0.98
C SER A 12 -17.58 15.17 0.78
N VAL A 13 -17.07 14.01 1.21
CA VAL A 13 -15.64 13.66 1.08
C VAL A 13 -15.44 12.81 -0.18
N VAL A 14 -14.68 13.27 -1.17
CA VAL A 14 -14.42 12.55 -2.44
C VAL A 14 -12.93 12.33 -2.67
N ASN A 15 -12.56 11.08 -2.97
CA ASN A 15 -11.27 10.62 -3.51
C ASN A 15 -11.57 10.02 -4.89
N SER A 16 -10.71 10.20 -5.89
CA SER A 16 -10.90 9.57 -7.21
C SER A 16 -9.58 9.47 -7.98
N THR A 17 -9.41 8.40 -8.78
CA THR A 17 -8.70 8.43 -10.09
C THR A 17 -8.96 7.16 -10.91
N ILE A 18 -8.75 7.24 -12.23
CA ILE A 18 -9.28 6.34 -13.27
C ILE A 18 -8.13 5.86 -14.21
N PRO A 19 -8.22 4.68 -14.85
CA PRO A 19 -7.13 4.06 -15.63
C PRO A 19 -7.26 4.24 -17.17
N ALA A 20 -6.33 3.66 -17.94
CA ALA A 20 -6.42 3.54 -19.41
C ALA A 20 -5.80 2.21 -19.93
N ASN A 21 -6.27 1.73 -21.08
CA ASN A 21 -6.13 0.35 -21.58
C ASN A 21 -5.19 0.15 -22.78
N SER A 22 -4.97 -1.11 -23.18
CA SER A 22 -3.87 -1.59 -24.04
C SER A 22 -4.27 -1.90 -25.53
N PRO A 23 -3.69 -2.86 -26.30
CA PRO A 23 -2.94 -2.52 -27.54
C PRO A 23 -3.33 -3.34 -28.80
N VAL A 24 -2.62 -3.18 -29.93
CA VAL A 24 -2.68 -4.11 -31.10
C VAL A 24 -1.28 -4.33 -31.75
N HIS A 25 -1.01 -5.59 -32.13
CA HIS A 25 0.19 -6.15 -32.80
C HIS A 25 0.00 -6.20 -34.36
N PRO A 26 0.63 -7.07 -35.23
CA PRO A 26 1.77 -8.02 -35.13
C PRO A 26 2.74 -8.04 -36.37
N HIS A 27 3.62 -9.06 -36.43
CA HIS A 27 4.30 -9.65 -37.63
C HIS A 27 5.44 -8.83 -38.29
N HIS A 28 6.49 -9.37 -38.95
CA HIS A 28 7.07 -10.73 -39.20
C HIS A 28 8.51 -10.54 -39.78
N SER A 29 9.41 -11.49 -40.07
CA SER A 29 9.59 -12.95 -39.89
C SER A 29 10.99 -13.39 -40.38
N GLN A 30 11.64 -14.38 -39.73
CA GLN A 30 12.59 -15.37 -40.35
C GLN A 30 13.92 -14.84 -40.99
N ASP A 31 15.01 -15.60 -41.16
CA ASP A 31 15.38 -16.98 -40.75
C ASP A 31 16.92 -17.23 -40.80
N SER A 32 17.44 -18.09 -39.90
CA SER A 32 18.60 -19.01 -40.13
C SER A 32 20.01 -18.42 -40.42
N ILE A 33 21.14 -19.14 -40.66
CA ILE A 33 21.56 -20.57 -40.59
C ILE A 33 23.11 -20.68 -40.31
N MET A 34 23.60 -21.65 -39.50
CA MET A 34 24.98 -22.27 -39.46
C MET A 34 26.23 -21.37 -39.24
N ASN A 35 27.43 -21.77 -38.79
CA ASN A 35 28.10 -22.95 -38.18
C ASN A 35 29.41 -22.38 -37.52
N GLY A 36 30.14 -22.93 -36.53
CA GLY A 36 30.20 -24.21 -35.83
C GLY A 36 31.52 -24.25 -34.99
N GLU A 37 31.61 -25.18 -34.02
CA GLU A 37 32.80 -25.71 -33.28
C GLU A 37 34.00 -24.81 -32.90
N LYS A 38 34.70 -24.89 -31.77
CA LYS A 38 34.70 -25.60 -30.46
C LYS A 38 35.96 -25.08 -29.75
N GLY A 39 35.94 -24.87 -28.43
CA GLY A 39 37.17 -24.58 -27.67
C GLY A 39 36.89 -24.26 -26.21
N GLN A 40 37.07 -25.22 -25.31
CA GLN A 40 36.87 -24.99 -23.88
C GLN A 40 38.02 -24.20 -23.27
N GLN A 41 37.71 -23.00 -22.79
CA GLN A 41 38.43 -22.34 -21.70
C GLN A 41 37.44 -22.02 -20.57
N ARG A 42 37.95 -21.89 -19.34
CA ARG A 42 37.18 -21.33 -18.22
C ARG A 42 36.93 -19.84 -18.51
N VAL A 43 35.79 -19.54 -19.11
CA VAL A 43 35.29 -18.16 -19.24
C VAL A 43 34.73 -17.74 -17.89
N GLN A 44 35.05 -16.52 -17.44
CA GLN A 44 34.36 -15.91 -16.32
C GLN A 44 32.88 -15.78 -16.68
N GLU A 45 32.00 -16.39 -15.90
CA GLU A 45 30.57 -16.27 -16.16
C GLU A 45 30.15 -14.83 -15.89
N GLN A 46 29.83 -14.11 -16.95
CA GLN A 46 29.21 -12.80 -16.87
C GLN A 46 27.78 -12.99 -16.39
N ASP A 47 27.59 -12.92 -15.08
CA ASP A 47 26.24 -12.89 -14.50
C ASP A 47 25.47 -11.71 -15.09
N LEU A 48 24.38 -12.03 -15.79
CA LEU A 48 23.37 -11.09 -16.27
C LEU A 48 22.77 -10.34 -15.08
N VAL A 49 22.50 -9.06 -15.28
CA VAL A 49 21.87 -8.17 -14.31
C VAL A 49 20.36 -8.15 -14.55
N GLN A 50 19.58 -8.49 -13.53
CA GLN A 50 18.19 -8.90 -13.75
C GLN A 50 17.17 -8.24 -12.80
N ASN A 51 17.29 -6.93 -12.56
CA ASN A 51 16.24 -6.14 -11.89
C ASN A 51 16.19 -4.64 -12.26
N PHE A 52 16.98 -4.15 -13.23
CA PHE A 52 17.15 -2.71 -13.46
C PHE A 52 16.81 -2.28 -14.88
N LEU A 53 16.12 -1.15 -14.97
CA LEU A 53 15.77 -0.52 -16.24
C LEU A 53 17.00 0.20 -16.80
N LEU A 54 17.58 -0.30 -17.89
CA LEU A 54 18.58 0.45 -18.64
C LEU A 54 17.86 1.35 -19.65
N VAL A 55 18.23 2.63 -19.67
CA VAL A 55 17.71 3.62 -20.60
C VAL A 55 18.87 4.14 -21.45
N TRP A 56 18.74 4.09 -22.77
CA TRP A 56 19.69 4.71 -23.70
C TRP A 56 19.07 5.98 -24.29
N LEU A 57 19.66 7.13 -23.94
CA LEU A 57 19.29 8.45 -24.46
C LEU A 57 20.37 8.97 -25.42
N ASP A 58 20.06 8.97 -26.72
CA ASP A 58 20.93 9.55 -27.74
C ASP A 58 20.12 10.16 -28.90
N SER A 59 20.40 11.42 -29.25
CA SER A 59 19.70 12.13 -30.32
C SER A 59 20.04 11.61 -31.72
N LYS A 60 21.04 10.73 -31.84
CA LYS A 60 21.48 10.11 -33.09
C LYS A 60 21.21 8.60 -33.18
N LEU A 61 20.28 8.06 -32.38
CA LEU A 61 19.88 6.64 -32.44
C LEU A 61 19.41 6.24 -33.84
N ASP A 62 20.23 5.49 -34.56
CA ASP A 62 19.91 4.88 -35.85
C ASP A 62 19.89 3.35 -35.70
N GLU A 63 18.69 2.77 -35.74
CA GLU A 63 18.50 1.34 -35.57
C GLU A 63 18.92 0.51 -36.79
N SER A 64 19.16 1.15 -37.94
CA SER A 64 19.73 0.51 -39.12
C SER A 64 21.25 0.32 -39.00
N ASN A 65 21.91 1.14 -38.19
CA ASN A 65 23.36 1.11 -37.98
C ASN A 65 23.80 -0.21 -37.31
N GLU A 66 24.84 -0.84 -37.87
CA GLU A 66 25.34 -2.14 -37.43
C GLU A 66 26.11 -2.05 -36.10
N ASP A 67 26.94 -1.02 -35.90
CA ASP A 67 27.65 -0.77 -34.64
C ASP A 67 26.66 -0.56 -33.48
N PHE A 68 25.57 0.17 -33.74
CA PHE A 68 24.51 0.39 -32.76
C PHE A 68 23.75 -0.90 -32.44
N ARG A 69 23.37 -1.68 -33.45
CA ARG A 69 22.71 -3.00 -33.24
C ARG A 69 23.61 -3.97 -32.49
N ASN A 70 24.93 -3.96 -32.74
CA ASN A 70 25.88 -4.78 -32.00
C ASN A 70 26.08 -4.28 -30.56
N SER A 71 26.13 -2.96 -30.35
CA SER A 71 26.18 -2.35 -29.01
C SER A 71 24.94 -2.68 -28.17
N ILE A 72 23.74 -2.65 -28.78
CA ILE A 72 22.50 -3.06 -28.13
C ILE A 72 22.51 -4.56 -27.82
N LYS A 73 22.97 -5.42 -28.72
CA LYS A 73 23.14 -6.85 -28.44
C LYS A 73 24.09 -7.09 -27.26
N GLN A 74 25.22 -6.39 -27.19
CA GLN A 74 26.18 -6.53 -26.08
C GLN A 74 25.60 -6.08 -24.73
N LEU A 75 24.82 -4.99 -24.71
CA LEU A 75 24.08 -4.60 -23.52
C LEU A 75 22.94 -5.57 -23.18
N GLN A 76 22.26 -6.17 -24.17
CA GLN A 76 21.21 -7.18 -23.96
C GLN A 76 21.77 -8.52 -23.42
N LEU A 77 23.05 -8.80 -23.65
CA LEU A 77 23.78 -9.87 -22.94
C LEU A 77 24.11 -9.51 -21.48
N THR A 78 23.78 -8.29 -21.04
CA THR A 78 24.10 -7.75 -19.72
C THR A 78 22.85 -7.36 -18.91
N VAL A 79 21.80 -6.84 -19.55
CA VAL A 79 20.53 -6.42 -18.91
C VAL A 79 19.30 -6.82 -19.73
N ASP A 80 18.21 -7.18 -19.06
CA ASP A 80 17.00 -7.73 -19.69
C ASP A 80 16.07 -6.69 -20.37
N GLY A 81 16.36 -5.40 -20.27
CA GLY A 81 15.52 -4.33 -20.85
C GLY A 81 16.30 -3.05 -21.13
N ILE A 82 16.24 -2.57 -22.38
CA ILE A 82 16.86 -1.32 -22.84
C ILE A 82 15.80 -0.45 -23.51
N GLU A 83 15.35 0.58 -22.81
CA GLU A 83 14.43 1.58 -23.35
C GLU A 83 15.21 2.69 -24.05
N LYS A 84 14.78 3.06 -25.26
CA LYS A 84 15.55 3.91 -26.18
C LYS A 84 14.82 5.21 -26.44
N PHE A 85 15.45 6.34 -26.15
CA PHE A 85 14.87 7.67 -26.35
C PHE A 85 15.79 8.55 -27.20
N ARG A 86 15.19 9.25 -28.17
CA ARG A 86 15.85 10.31 -28.94
C ARG A 86 15.62 11.68 -28.31
N ASP A 87 14.48 11.87 -27.64
CA ASP A 87 14.10 13.10 -26.96
C ASP A 87 14.42 13.04 -25.46
N VAL A 88 14.87 14.17 -24.91
CA VAL A 88 15.28 14.26 -23.49
C VAL A 88 14.06 14.34 -22.58
N ASP A 89 13.02 15.09 -22.94
CA ASP A 89 11.87 15.33 -22.06
C ASP A 89 10.93 14.11 -22.02
N GLU A 90 10.79 13.38 -23.14
CA GLU A 90 10.11 12.08 -23.18
C GLU A 90 10.81 11.05 -22.28
N CYS A 91 12.14 10.93 -22.39
CA CYS A 91 12.97 10.07 -21.55
C CYS A 91 12.80 10.37 -20.06
N LEU A 92 12.89 11.65 -19.67
CA LEU A 92 12.76 12.07 -18.28
C LEU A 92 11.33 11.86 -17.75
N LYS A 93 10.29 12.09 -18.58
CA LYS A 93 8.90 11.82 -18.22
C LYS A 93 8.66 10.33 -18.00
N TYR A 94 9.21 9.47 -18.86
CA TYR A 94 9.16 8.02 -18.69
C TYR A 94 9.81 7.58 -17.37
N ILE A 95 11.05 8.01 -17.10
CA ILE A 95 11.77 7.68 -15.86
C ILE A 95 11.06 8.25 -14.62
N SER A 96 10.40 9.40 -14.72
CA SER A 96 9.64 10.01 -13.62
C SER A 96 8.33 9.27 -13.29
N SER A 97 7.85 8.38 -14.17
CA SER A 97 6.62 7.61 -13.92
C SER A 97 6.80 6.50 -12.87
N PHE A 98 8.04 6.11 -12.58
CA PHE A 98 8.35 5.05 -11.63
C PHE A 98 8.34 5.56 -10.18
N LYS A 99 7.55 4.90 -9.33
CA LYS A 99 7.50 5.16 -7.88
C LYS A 99 8.68 4.53 -7.13
N ASN A 100 8.94 3.23 -7.36
CA ASN A 100 9.87 2.43 -6.55
C ASN A 100 11.02 1.78 -7.33
N GLN A 101 11.10 1.93 -8.66
CA GLN A 101 12.17 1.33 -9.47
C GLN A 101 13.37 2.27 -9.64
N LYS A 102 14.55 1.67 -9.87
CA LYS A 102 15.81 2.36 -10.15
C LYS A 102 16.23 2.12 -11.60
N ALA A 103 16.66 3.19 -12.26
CA ALA A 103 17.10 3.18 -13.65
C ALA A 103 18.60 3.47 -13.77
N PHE A 104 19.22 2.81 -14.75
CA PHE A 104 20.55 3.09 -15.27
C PHE A 104 20.41 3.89 -16.56
N LEU A 105 21.17 4.97 -16.74
CA LEU A 105 21.07 5.84 -17.90
C LEU A 105 22.37 5.86 -18.69
N ILE A 106 22.36 5.34 -19.91
CA ILE A 106 23.40 5.61 -20.91
C ILE A 106 23.00 6.90 -21.63
N VAL A 107 23.88 7.90 -21.63
CA VAL A 107 23.68 9.16 -22.34
C VAL A 107 24.82 9.40 -23.32
N SER A 108 24.50 9.84 -24.54
CA SER A 108 25.56 10.21 -25.48
C SER A 108 26.26 11.50 -25.06
N GLY A 109 27.56 11.61 -25.36
CA GLY A 109 28.36 12.80 -25.06
C GLY A 109 27.74 14.11 -25.57
N ALA A 110 26.99 14.06 -26.67
CA ALA A 110 26.31 15.23 -27.25
C ALA A 110 25.15 15.77 -26.39
N LEU A 111 24.55 14.94 -25.53
CA LEU A 111 23.42 15.31 -24.66
C LEU A 111 23.84 15.53 -23.20
N THR A 112 25.08 15.20 -22.84
CA THR A 112 25.57 15.17 -21.45
C THR A 112 25.38 16.50 -20.72
N GLU A 113 25.66 17.63 -21.37
CA GLU A 113 25.55 18.98 -20.80
C GLU A 113 24.11 19.37 -20.41
N ASN A 114 23.09 18.84 -21.11
CA ASN A 114 21.67 19.07 -20.80
C ASN A 114 21.14 18.03 -19.80
N VAL A 115 21.54 16.77 -19.97
CA VAL A 115 20.96 15.64 -19.23
C VAL A 115 21.51 15.53 -17.80
N VAL A 116 22.84 15.57 -17.61
CA VAL A 116 23.46 15.28 -16.30
C VAL A 116 22.96 16.21 -15.18
N PRO A 117 22.84 17.55 -15.38
CA PRO A 117 22.26 18.44 -14.37
C PRO A 117 20.82 18.12 -14.00
N ARG A 118 20.02 17.61 -14.94
CA ARG A 118 18.59 17.30 -14.75
C ARG A 118 18.37 15.96 -14.05
N VAL A 119 19.16 14.94 -14.37
CA VAL A 119 19.01 13.58 -13.82
C VAL A 119 19.67 13.39 -12.46
N HIS A 120 20.66 14.21 -12.11
CA HIS A 120 21.42 14.04 -10.87
C HIS A 120 20.51 14.05 -9.63
N GLY A 121 19.53 14.96 -9.57
CA GLY A 121 18.57 15.05 -8.46
C GLY A 121 17.47 13.97 -8.45
N MET A 122 17.26 13.22 -9.53
CA MET A 122 16.15 12.27 -9.63
C MET A 122 16.39 11.04 -8.74
N SER A 123 15.47 10.73 -7.82
CA SER A 123 15.59 9.56 -6.93
C SER A 123 15.54 8.22 -7.70
N GLN A 124 14.90 8.22 -8.87
CA GLN A 124 14.77 7.07 -9.77
C GLN A 124 16.09 6.72 -10.50
N ILE A 125 16.99 7.69 -10.71
CA ILE A 125 18.27 7.46 -11.40
C ILE A 125 19.30 6.95 -10.38
N HIS A 126 19.80 5.73 -10.58
CA HIS A 126 20.88 5.15 -9.77
C HIS A 126 22.25 5.56 -10.31
N ALA A 127 22.51 5.33 -11.61
CA ALA A 127 23.79 5.66 -12.24
C ALA A 127 23.63 6.13 -13.69
N VAL A 128 24.60 6.95 -14.11
CA VAL A 128 24.71 7.55 -15.43
C VAL A 128 26.06 7.16 -16.05
N TYR A 129 26.02 6.69 -17.29
CA TYR A 129 27.17 6.26 -18.08
C TYR A 129 27.26 7.14 -19.33
N ILE A 130 28.36 7.87 -19.51
CA ILE A 130 28.52 8.78 -20.65
C ILE A 130 29.21 8.03 -21.78
N PHE A 131 28.52 7.81 -22.90
CA PHE A 131 29.07 7.14 -24.07
C PHE A 131 29.55 8.16 -25.13
N CYS A 132 30.85 8.17 -25.45
CA CYS A 132 31.39 9.12 -26.42
C CYS A 132 32.69 8.64 -27.10
N ARG A 133 32.94 9.09 -28.34
CA ARG A 133 34.16 8.74 -29.09
C ARG A 133 35.44 9.48 -28.64
N LYS A 134 35.35 10.45 -27.71
CA LYS A 134 36.49 11.27 -27.24
C LYS A 134 36.32 11.62 -25.75
N LYS A 135 36.88 10.78 -24.87
CA LYS A 135 36.77 10.93 -23.41
C LYS A 135 37.21 12.30 -22.91
N SER A 136 38.34 12.82 -23.39
CA SER A 136 38.93 14.09 -22.97
C SER A 136 38.08 15.35 -23.16
N LYS A 137 36.99 15.29 -23.94
CA LYS A 137 36.03 16.40 -24.03
C LYS A 137 35.08 16.48 -22.82
N TYR A 138 34.89 15.38 -22.08
CA TYR A 138 33.82 15.24 -21.09
C TYR A 138 34.33 14.96 -19.66
N GLU A 139 35.65 14.86 -19.44
CA GLU A 139 36.27 14.50 -18.14
C GLU A 139 35.79 15.36 -16.95
N GLN A 140 35.33 16.59 -17.18
CA GLN A 140 34.71 17.45 -16.16
C GLN A 140 33.49 16.84 -15.45
N TRP A 141 32.80 15.87 -16.08
CA TRP A 141 31.64 15.18 -15.53
C TRP A 141 32.02 13.98 -14.63
N GLU A 142 33.28 13.54 -14.62
CA GLU A 142 33.81 12.47 -13.78
C GLU A 142 34.39 13.05 -12.46
N THR A 143 33.69 14.03 -11.89
CA THR A 143 34.10 14.82 -10.71
C THR A 143 33.19 14.56 -9.49
N LYS A 144 33.66 14.93 -8.29
CA LYS A 144 32.91 14.74 -7.02
C LYS A 144 31.55 15.47 -6.97
N GLU A 145 31.31 16.42 -7.87
CA GLU A 145 30.05 17.16 -7.97
C GLU A 145 28.92 16.33 -8.59
N TRP A 146 29.24 15.25 -9.31
CA TRP A 146 28.26 14.42 -10.03
C TRP A 146 28.32 12.95 -9.62
N PRO A 147 28.13 12.58 -8.34
CA PRO A 147 28.41 11.22 -7.82
C PRO A 147 27.54 10.08 -8.40
N LYS A 148 26.56 10.38 -9.26
CA LYS A 148 25.81 9.37 -10.05
C LYS A 148 26.46 9.05 -11.40
N VAL A 149 27.39 9.87 -11.89
CA VAL A 149 28.16 9.57 -13.10
C VAL A 149 29.20 8.52 -12.74
N ARG A 150 29.04 7.29 -13.26
CA ARG A 150 29.94 6.15 -12.95
C ARG A 150 31.15 6.07 -13.87
N GLY A 151 31.17 6.85 -14.96
CA GLY A 151 32.32 7.02 -15.82
C GLY A 151 31.97 7.52 -17.22
N ILE A 152 33.03 7.81 -17.99
CA ILE A 152 32.97 8.17 -19.40
C ILE A 152 33.66 7.06 -20.19
N PHE A 153 32.93 6.52 -21.17
CA PHE A 153 33.27 5.28 -21.88
C PHE A 153 33.32 5.51 -23.39
N THR A 154 34.33 4.92 -24.03
CA THR A 154 34.51 4.90 -25.49
C THR A 154 34.03 3.60 -26.12
N GLU A 155 33.87 2.54 -25.32
CA GLU A 155 33.54 1.19 -25.75
C GLU A 155 32.38 0.65 -24.91
N ILE A 156 31.47 -0.06 -25.57
CA ILE A 156 30.24 -0.55 -24.94
C ILE A 156 30.50 -1.69 -23.95
N ASP A 157 31.50 -2.55 -24.20
CA ASP A 157 31.89 -3.64 -23.29
C ASP A 157 32.33 -3.12 -21.91
N SER A 158 32.96 -1.95 -21.88
CA SER A 158 33.32 -1.27 -20.62
C SER A 158 32.10 -0.72 -19.89
N ILE A 159 31.06 -0.28 -20.62
CA ILE A 159 29.76 0.06 -20.02
C ILE A 159 29.08 -1.20 -19.49
N CYS A 160 29.07 -2.30 -20.26
CA CYS A 160 28.50 -3.58 -19.82
C CYS A 160 29.11 -4.03 -18.48
N ALA A 161 30.44 -4.07 -18.37
CA ALA A 161 31.12 -4.44 -17.12
C ALA A 161 30.77 -3.49 -15.95
N SER A 162 30.66 -2.18 -16.20
CA SER A 162 30.32 -1.19 -15.17
C SER A 162 28.85 -1.25 -14.73
N VAL A 163 27.92 -1.54 -15.65
CA VAL A 163 26.51 -1.83 -15.37
C VAL A 163 26.39 -3.14 -14.58
N GLN A 164 27.13 -4.19 -14.97
CA GLN A 164 27.22 -5.45 -14.22
C GLN A 164 27.63 -5.20 -12.77
N GLN A 165 28.68 -4.41 -12.56
CA GLN A 165 29.13 -4.06 -11.22
C GLN A 165 28.07 -3.24 -10.44
N SER A 166 27.62 -2.11 -10.99
CA SER A 166 26.68 -1.18 -10.32
C SER A 166 25.32 -1.80 -10.00
N ALA A 167 24.98 -2.92 -10.63
CA ALA A 167 23.74 -3.62 -10.38
C ALA A 167 23.90 -4.86 -9.48
N ARG A 168 25.07 -5.51 -9.46
CA ARG A 168 25.43 -6.45 -8.38
C ARG A 168 25.49 -5.72 -7.03
N GLU A 169 25.95 -4.46 -7.01
CA GLU A 169 25.80 -3.53 -5.87
C GLU A 169 24.33 -3.36 -5.42
N CYS A 170 23.36 -3.68 -6.28
CA CYS A 170 21.97 -3.25 -6.17
C CYS A 170 20.98 -4.45 -5.99
N ASP A 171 21.31 -5.63 -6.51
CA ASP A 171 20.61 -6.92 -6.26
C ASP A 171 21.03 -7.60 -4.93
N ASP A 172 22.06 -7.07 -4.25
CA ASP A 172 22.66 -7.69 -3.07
C ASP A 172 21.77 -7.68 -1.80
N ASP A 173 21.16 -8.84 -1.51
CA ASP A 173 20.62 -9.28 -0.20
C ASP A 173 19.70 -8.29 0.53
N THR A 174 18.71 -7.76 -0.19
CA THR A 174 17.54 -7.06 0.39
C THR A 174 16.59 -8.05 1.07
N VAL A 175 17.07 -8.72 2.11
CA VAL A 175 16.20 -9.51 2.99
C VAL A 175 15.19 -8.57 3.63
N GLY A 176 13.90 -8.88 3.46
CA GLY A 176 12.80 -8.09 4.00
C GLY A 176 12.83 -8.05 5.52
N ILE A 177 13.40 -6.97 6.06
CA ILE A 177 13.47 -6.65 7.48
C ILE A 177 12.47 -5.52 7.77
N THR A 178 11.54 -5.78 8.67
CA THR A 178 10.56 -4.81 9.19
C THR A 178 10.71 -4.67 10.71
N GLY A 179 10.60 -3.44 11.21
CA GLY A 179 10.97 -3.08 12.60
C GLY A 179 9.88 -2.40 13.44
N GLU A 180 8.65 -2.30 12.93
CA GLU A 180 7.50 -1.71 13.65
C GLU A 180 6.30 -2.65 13.62
N LEU A 181 5.48 -2.63 14.68
CA LEU A 181 4.43 -3.62 14.92
C LEU A 181 3.10 -3.25 14.21
N GLU A 182 3.11 -3.33 12.88
CA GLU A 182 1.94 -3.06 12.02
C GLU A 182 1.45 -4.32 11.28
N SER A 183 0.32 -4.24 10.57
CA SER A 183 -0.16 -5.34 9.70
C SER A 183 0.89 -5.78 8.66
N SER A 184 1.70 -4.83 8.19
CA SER A 184 2.84 -5.02 7.28
C SER A 184 4.04 -5.74 7.91
N PHE A 185 4.09 -5.87 9.23
CA PHE A 185 5.05 -6.72 9.93
C PHE A 185 4.63 -8.19 9.78
N MET A 186 3.36 -8.48 10.01
CA MET A 186 2.83 -9.85 10.19
C MET A 186 2.42 -10.57 8.90
N TYR A 187 2.44 -9.92 7.74
CA TYR A 187 1.90 -10.53 6.51
C TYR A 187 2.52 -11.88 6.15
N THR A 188 3.83 -12.08 6.39
CA THR A 188 4.50 -13.36 6.10
C THR A 188 4.10 -14.47 7.08
N THR A 189 3.67 -14.15 8.31
CA THR A 189 3.01 -15.14 9.19
C THR A 189 1.68 -15.56 8.58
N PHE A 190 0.82 -14.62 8.21
CA PHE A 190 -0.50 -14.97 7.69
C PHE A 190 -0.46 -15.61 6.31
N PHE A 191 0.44 -15.16 5.43
CA PHE A 191 0.72 -15.83 4.16
C PHE A 191 1.21 -17.27 4.39
N LYS A 192 2.11 -17.48 5.35
CA LYS A 192 2.56 -18.83 5.77
C LYS A 192 1.40 -19.68 6.30
N GLU A 193 0.57 -19.16 7.19
CA GLU A 193 -0.63 -19.87 7.68
C GLU A 193 -1.55 -20.28 6.51
N ILE A 194 -1.84 -19.34 5.60
CA ILE A 194 -2.71 -19.58 4.45
C ILE A 194 -2.14 -20.66 3.52
N VAL A 195 -0.86 -20.59 3.12
CA VAL A 195 -0.28 -21.61 2.21
C VAL A 195 -0.06 -22.97 2.87
N LEU A 196 -0.08 -23.05 4.21
CA LEU A 196 -0.06 -24.34 4.93
C LEU A 196 -1.43 -25.01 5.00
N GLU A 197 -2.52 -24.25 4.86
CA GLU A 197 -3.90 -24.75 4.81
C GLU A 197 -4.33 -25.16 3.39
N ILE A 198 -3.71 -24.59 2.34
CA ILE A 198 -4.06 -24.84 0.94
C ILE A 198 -3.57 -26.22 0.46
N ASP A 199 -4.50 -26.99 -0.10
CA ASP A 199 -4.19 -28.21 -0.85
C ASP A 199 -3.82 -27.84 -2.31
N PHE A 200 -2.53 -27.94 -2.63
CA PHE A 200 -2.01 -27.64 -3.96
C PHE A 200 -1.99 -28.91 -4.82
N ASP A 201 -2.68 -28.91 -5.97
CA ASP A 201 -2.52 -29.96 -6.98
C ASP A 201 -1.15 -29.85 -7.66
N GLU A 202 -0.17 -30.57 -7.10
CA GLU A 202 1.22 -30.64 -7.57
C GLU A 202 1.37 -30.96 -9.06
N LYS A 203 0.43 -31.71 -9.65
CA LYS A 203 0.46 -32.04 -11.09
C LYS A 203 0.19 -30.83 -11.98
N LYS A 204 -0.45 -29.80 -11.42
CA LYS A 204 -0.79 -28.55 -12.09
C LYS A 204 0.17 -27.43 -11.67
N THR A 205 0.44 -27.27 -10.38
CA THR A 205 1.18 -26.12 -9.84
C THR A 205 2.67 -26.14 -10.18
N ILE A 206 3.30 -27.32 -10.26
CA ILE A 206 4.72 -27.44 -10.61
C ILE A 206 4.97 -27.04 -12.09
N PRO A 207 4.22 -27.56 -13.08
CA PRO A 207 4.26 -27.05 -14.45
C PRO A 207 3.92 -25.55 -14.54
N GLU A 208 2.88 -25.08 -13.86
CA GLU A 208 2.49 -23.65 -13.90
C GLU A 208 3.59 -22.71 -13.38
N LEU A 209 4.32 -23.10 -12.32
CA LEU A 209 5.47 -22.33 -11.84
C LEU A 209 6.64 -22.37 -12.84
N ALA A 210 6.90 -23.53 -13.45
CA ALA A 210 7.96 -23.67 -14.44
C ALA A 210 7.67 -22.86 -15.72
N ASP A 211 6.45 -22.92 -16.25
CA ASP A 211 6.01 -22.13 -17.40
C ASP A 211 6.02 -20.63 -17.09
N TYR A 212 5.54 -20.23 -15.91
CA TYR A 212 5.61 -18.84 -15.47
C TYR A 212 7.06 -18.34 -15.31
N ALA A 213 7.97 -19.17 -14.81
CA ALA A 213 9.39 -18.85 -14.76
C ALA A 213 9.97 -18.71 -16.18
N CYS A 214 9.70 -19.63 -17.10
CA CYS A 214 10.10 -19.54 -18.50
C CYS A 214 9.56 -18.28 -19.22
N GLN A 215 8.40 -17.76 -18.80
CA GLN A 215 7.83 -16.51 -19.33
C GLN A 215 8.48 -15.24 -18.76
N GLN A 216 9.15 -15.31 -17.61
CA GLN A 216 9.93 -14.18 -17.11
C GLN A 216 11.16 -13.98 -18.01
N LYS A 217 11.32 -12.77 -18.56
CA LYS A 217 12.49 -12.38 -19.39
C LYS A 217 13.83 -12.76 -18.73
N VAL A 218 13.87 -12.59 -17.41
CA VAL A 218 14.95 -12.99 -16.49
C VAL A 218 15.44 -14.43 -16.72
N TYR A 219 14.53 -15.41 -16.86
CA TYR A 219 14.94 -16.80 -17.05
C TYR A 219 14.91 -17.23 -18.52
N ALA A 220 14.03 -16.64 -19.34
CA ALA A 220 13.86 -16.94 -20.77
C ALA A 220 15.15 -16.87 -21.60
N ASN A 221 16.06 -15.95 -21.26
CA ASN A 221 17.32 -15.75 -22.00
C ASN A 221 18.50 -16.52 -21.39
N ASN A 222 18.37 -17.09 -20.19
CA ASN A 222 19.45 -17.77 -19.48
C ASN A 222 19.32 -19.29 -19.65
N LYS A 223 20.09 -19.86 -20.58
CA LYS A 223 20.07 -21.30 -20.88
C LYS A 223 20.26 -22.19 -19.64
N LYS A 224 21.06 -21.77 -18.65
CA LYS A 224 21.28 -22.56 -17.43
C LYS A 224 20.08 -22.54 -16.50
N GLU A 225 19.43 -21.39 -16.33
CA GLU A 225 18.19 -21.31 -15.56
C GLU A 225 17.07 -22.08 -16.27
N LEU A 226 16.98 -22.05 -17.60
CA LEU A 226 16.06 -22.91 -18.35
C LEU A 226 16.33 -24.41 -18.14
N GLU A 227 17.60 -24.85 -18.15
CA GLU A 227 17.96 -26.24 -17.82
C GLU A 227 17.54 -26.61 -16.38
N LEU A 228 17.70 -25.69 -15.42
CA LEU A 228 17.28 -25.88 -14.02
C LEU A 228 15.75 -25.85 -13.83
N ILE A 229 15.01 -25.02 -14.58
CA ILE A 229 13.54 -24.98 -14.58
C ILE A 229 12.98 -26.29 -15.15
N ASN A 230 13.54 -26.79 -16.24
CA ASN A 230 13.16 -28.09 -16.80
C ASN A 230 13.50 -29.25 -15.83
N GLU A 231 14.65 -29.20 -15.15
CA GLU A 231 14.99 -30.20 -14.13
C GLU A 231 14.03 -30.14 -12.93
N PHE A 232 13.65 -28.95 -12.48
CA PHE A 232 12.66 -28.75 -11.41
C PHE A 232 11.32 -29.37 -11.80
N ALA A 233 10.77 -28.98 -12.96
CA ALA A 233 9.48 -29.46 -13.46
C ALA A 233 9.40 -30.99 -13.58
N GLN A 234 10.50 -31.64 -13.96
CA GLN A 234 10.55 -33.10 -14.14
C GLN A 234 10.81 -33.87 -12.84
N LYS A 235 11.58 -33.33 -11.90
CA LYS A 235 12.18 -34.13 -10.83
C LYS A 235 11.76 -33.74 -9.42
N TYR A 236 11.13 -32.58 -9.18
CA TYR A 236 10.92 -32.01 -7.84
C TYR A 236 10.36 -33.01 -6.79
N HIS A 237 9.31 -33.78 -7.11
CA HIS A 237 8.81 -34.86 -6.22
C HIS A 237 9.19 -36.30 -6.67
N GLY A 238 10.00 -36.45 -7.72
CA GLY A 238 10.31 -37.76 -8.33
C GLY A 238 11.48 -38.53 -7.72
N ASN A 239 12.18 -37.99 -6.72
CA ASN A 239 13.40 -38.60 -6.15
C ASN A 239 13.62 -38.16 -4.69
N ILE A 240 14.02 -39.10 -3.83
CA ILE A 240 14.36 -38.86 -2.42
C ILE A 240 15.47 -37.81 -2.22
N ASN A 241 16.29 -37.58 -3.25
CA ASN A 241 17.36 -36.56 -3.26
C ASN A 241 16.87 -35.14 -3.62
N ASN A 242 15.60 -34.95 -3.99
CA ASN A 242 15.03 -33.64 -4.34
C ASN A 242 14.26 -33.03 -3.18
N ASN A 243 15.00 -32.73 -2.11
CA ASN A 243 14.49 -31.95 -0.99
C ASN A 243 14.27 -30.48 -1.42
N PRO A 244 13.17 -29.79 -1.06
CA PRO A 244 12.95 -28.36 -1.31
C PRO A 244 14.13 -27.46 -0.87
N VAL A 245 14.80 -27.81 0.22
CA VAL A 245 16.03 -27.16 0.73
C VAL A 245 17.14 -27.11 -0.32
N ARG A 246 17.29 -28.18 -1.13
CA ARG A 246 18.29 -28.24 -2.20
C ARG A 246 18.02 -27.20 -3.29
N TRP A 247 16.75 -27.00 -3.63
CA TRP A 247 16.33 -26.02 -4.63
C TRP A 247 16.48 -24.60 -4.10
N TYR A 248 16.09 -24.36 -2.84
CA TYR A 248 16.27 -23.07 -2.18
C TYR A 248 17.76 -22.67 -2.04
N THR A 249 18.65 -23.61 -1.75
CA THR A 249 20.10 -23.35 -1.60
C THR A 249 20.88 -23.36 -2.91
N ALA A 250 20.27 -23.69 -4.05
CA ALA A 250 20.96 -23.79 -5.34
C ALA A 250 21.14 -22.46 -6.11
N GLU A 251 20.72 -21.32 -5.52
CA GLU A 251 20.74 -19.98 -6.14
C GLU A 251 20.04 -19.89 -7.51
N CYS A 252 19.05 -20.76 -7.75
CA CYS A 252 18.28 -20.80 -8.98
C CYS A 252 17.00 -19.94 -8.90
N PHE A 253 16.22 -19.94 -9.98
CA PHE A 253 14.94 -19.22 -10.08
C PHE A 253 14.01 -19.38 -8.85
N THR A 254 13.95 -20.55 -8.19
CA THR A 254 13.07 -20.77 -7.03
C THR A 254 13.42 -19.85 -5.84
N TYR A 255 14.70 -19.75 -5.48
CA TYR A 255 15.20 -18.84 -4.43
C TYR A 255 14.92 -17.38 -4.81
N LYS A 256 15.28 -17.00 -6.05
CA LYS A 256 15.18 -15.62 -6.54
C LYS A 256 13.71 -15.16 -6.57
N MET A 257 12.82 -15.97 -7.14
CA MET A 257 11.39 -15.67 -7.24
C MET A 257 10.73 -15.60 -5.87
N LEU A 258 10.92 -16.62 -5.00
CA LEU A 258 10.26 -16.63 -3.70
C LEU A 258 10.70 -15.47 -2.81
N ASN A 259 12.01 -15.20 -2.71
CA ASN A 259 12.52 -14.11 -1.87
C ASN A 259 12.15 -12.72 -2.39
N LYS A 260 12.13 -12.53 -3.73
CA LYS A 260 11.65 -11.30 -4.36
C LYS A 260 10.15 -11.11 -4.15
N ALA A 261 9.37 -12.20 -4.22
CA ALA A 261 7.92 -12.14 -4.09
C ALA A 261 7.48 -11.88 -2.65
N LEU A 262 8.13 -12.51 -1.68
CA LEU A 262 7.96 -12.18 -0.25
C LEU A 262 8.34 -10.72 -0.03
N GLY A 263 9.58 -10.31 -0.37
CA GLY A 263 10.08 -8.96 -0.11
C GLY A 263 9.25 -7.82 -0.73
N ASN A 264 8.64 -8.02 -1.91
CA ASN A 264 7.89 -6.99 -2.63
C ASN A 264 6.35 -7.16 -2.57
N LEU A 265 5.84 -8.19 -1.88
CA LEU A 265 4.42 -8.58 -1.93
C LEU A 265 3.92 -8.80 -3.38
N ASP A 266 4.71 -9.49 -4.22
CA ASP A 266 4.30 -9.82 -5.59
C ASP A 266 3.32 -11.00 -5.57
N VAL A 267 2.03 -10.67 -5.49
CA VAL A 267 0.90 -11.62 -5.48
C VAL A 267 1.02 -12.68 -6.57
N ASN A 268 1.31 -12.29 -7.82
CA ASN A 268 1.32 -13.24 -8.95
C ASN A 268 2.42 -14.31 -8.81
N THR A 269 3.55 -13.96 -8.21
CA THR A 269 4.63 -14.89 -7.91
C THR A 269 4.39 -15.64 -6.60
N LEU A 270 3.85 -14.99 -5.57
CA LEU A 270 3.49 -15.62 -4.29
C LEU A 270 2.46 -16.75 -4.46
N LEU A 271 1.42 -16.53 -5.28
CA LEU A 271 0.40 -17.53 -5.60
C LEU A 271 1.01 -18.79 -6.25
N LYS A 272 1.97 -18.63 -7.16
CA LYS A 272 2.63 -19.73 -7.88
C LYS A 272 3.76 -20.39 -7.11
N THR A 273 4.39 -19.67 -6.17
CA THR A 273 5.46 -20.20 -5.31
C THR A 273 4.95 -20.69 -3.94
N GLY A 274 3.65 -20.54 -3.66
CA GLY A 274 3.04 -20.92 -2.39
C GLY A 274 3.27 -22.39 -2.00
N PHE A 275 3.13 -23.32 -2.96
CA PHE A 275 3.41 -24.74 -2.72
C PHE A 275 4.89 -24.97 -2.35
N PHE A 276 5.82 -24.35 -3.08
CA PHE A 276 7.26 -24.47 -2.80
C PHE A 276 7.62 -23.91 -1.41
N MET A 277 6.98 -22.81 -0.99
CA MET A 277 7.11 -22.29 0.37
C MET A 277 6.50 -23.23 1.43
N ARG A 278 5.32 -23.82 1.17
CA ARG A 278 4.69 -24.83 2.02
C ARG A 278 5.63 -26.02 2.24
N ASP A 279 6.12 -26.61 1.16
CA ASP A 279 6.99 -27.80 1.20
C ASP A 279 8.32 -27.51 1.91
N LEU A 280 8.93 -26.34 1.63
CA LEU A 280 10.17 -25.92 2.28
C LEU A 280 9.97 -25.67 3.78
N HIS A 281 8.84 -25.07 4.18
CA HIS A 281 8.47 -24.94 5.59
C HIS A 281 8.27 -26.30 6.26
N GLN A 282 7.48 -27.18 5.66
CA GLN A 282 7.20 -28.52 6.18
C GLN A 282 8.46 -29.39 6.27
N ASN A 283 9.38 -29.28 5.31
CA ASN A 283 10.65 -29.99 5.38
C ASN A 283 11.55 -29.47 6.52
N ILE A 284 11.62 -28.15 6.72
CA ILE A 284 12.36 -27.57 7.85
C ILE A 284 11.71 -27.98 9.18
N GLN A 285 10.37 -28.04 9.28
CA GLN A 285 9.64 -28.54 10.45
C GLN A 285 9.99 -30.00 10.75
N GLN A 286 9.91 -30.89 9.75
CA GLN A 286 10.26 -32.29 9.92
C GLN A 286 11.72 -32.44 10.40
N LEU A 287 12.67 -31.75 9.75
CA LEU A 287 14.07 -31.79 10.14
C LEU A 287 14.33 -31.18 11.52
N HIS A 288 13.57 -30.16 11.92
CA HIS A 288 13.63 -29.56 13.25
C HIS A 288 13.21 -30.57 14.33
N ASP A 289 12.06 -31.23 14.14
CA ASP A 289 11.55 -32.24 15.07
C ASP A 289 12.45 -33.48 15.15
N GLU A 290 12.97 -33.95 14.02
CA GLU A 290 13.95 -35.05 13.97
C GLU A 290 15.26 -34.70 14.70
N GLN A 291 15.78 -33.48 14.51
CA GLN A 291 17.05 -33.06 15.10
C GLN A 291 16.95 -32.67 16.58
N LEU A 292 15.78 -32.19 17.06
CA LEU A 292 15.54 -31.92 18.48
C LEU A 292 15.31 -33.18 19.30
N ASN A 293 14.60 -34.17 18.75
CA ASN A 293 14.29 -35.43 19.45
C ASN A 293 15.34 -36.53 19.20
N GLY A 294 16.24 -36.33 18.24
CA GLY A 294 17.31 -37.27 17.88
C GLY A 294 18.47 -37.31 18.87
N LYS A 295 19.38 -38.27 18.68
CA LYS A 295 20.65 -38.39 19.43
C LYS A 295 21.79 -37.55 18.83
N ASP A 296 21.46 -36.63 17.92
CA ASP A 296 22.43 -35.77 17.25
C ASP A 296 22.99 -34.70 18.21
N LYS A 297 24.02 -33.96 17.76
CA LYS A 297 24.60 -32.87 18.55
C LYS A 297 23.53 -31.83 18.90
N PRO A 298 23.49 -31.31 20.14
CA PRO A 298 22.56 -30.25 20.50
C PRO A 298 22.72 -29.05 19.56
N PHE A 299 21.64 -28.34 19.28
CA PHE A 299 21.70 -27.09 18.52
C PHE A 299 22.56 -26.06 19.25
N PRO A 300 23.34 -25.23 18.53
CA PRO A 300 24.07 -24.15 19.16
C PRO A 300 23.07 -23.10 19.66
N SER A 301 23.27 -22.62 20.89
CA SER A 301 22.46 -21.53 21.44
C SER A 301 22.69 -20.19 20.72
N ILE A 302 23.75 -20.09 19.90
CA ILE A 302 24.11 -18.89 19.14
C ILE A 302 24.44 -19.28 17.70
N VAL A 303 23.82 -18.60 16.74
CA VAL A 303 24.17 -18.63 15.30
C VAL A 303 24.51 -17.23 14.79
N TYR A 304 25.14 -17.17 13.63
CA TYR A 304 25.68 -15.93 13.06
C TYR A 304 25.13 -15.67 11.66
N ARG A 305 24.82 -14.41 11.35
CA ARG A 305 24.54 -13.94 9.99
C ARG A 305 25.29 -12.65 9.69
N GLY A 306 25.89 -12.58 8.52
CA GLY A 306 26.45 -11.35 7.97
C GLY A 306 25.47 -10.70 7.01
N GLN A 307 25.36 -9.38 7.03
CA GLN A 307 24.56 -8.61 6.09
C GLN A 307 25.20 -7.25 5.82
N THR A 308 24.88 -6.65 4.67
CA THR A 308 25.20 -5.25 4.37
C THR A 308 23.92 -4.49 4.08
N MET A 309 23.84 -3.23 4.49
CA MET A 309 22.66 -2.36 4.28
C MET A 309 23.07 -0.88 4.24
N THR A 310 22.16 0.00 3.82
CA THR A 310 22.42 1.44 3.89
C THR A 310 22.39 1.93 5.34
N GLN A 311 23.05 3.07 5.62
CA GLN A 311 23.00 3.71 6.94
C GLN A 311 21.55 4.07 7.33
N GLN A 312 20.76 4.56 6.36
CA GLN A 312 19.34 4.90 6.57
C GLN A 312 18.48 3.68 6.91
N ASP A 313 18.67 2.56 6.20
CA ASP A 313 17.99 1.29 6.52
C ASP A 313 18.30 0.83 7.94
N PHE A 314 19.55 0.93 8.37
CA PHE A 314 19.99 0.54 9.70
C PHE A 314 19.32 1.39 10.80
N GLU A 315 19.34 2.73 10.65
CA GLU A 315 18.74 3.65 11.63
C GLU A 315 17.21 3.47 11.74
N ILE A 316 16.54 3.15 10.64
CA ILE A 316 15.08 2.91 10.62
C ILE A 316 14.74 1.52 11.19
N LYS A 317 15.45 0.46 10.76
CA LYS A 317 15.07 -0.94 11.04
C LYS A 317 15.72 -1.54 12.28
N ILE A 318 16.89 -1.05 12.70
CA ILE A 318 17.70 -1.62 13.78
C ILE A 318 17.71 -0.67 14.97
N GLN A 319 16.71 -0.81 15.83
CA GLN A 319 16.56 0.00 17.05
C GLN A 319 16.55 -0.91 18.28
N GLN A 320 17.25 -0.53 19.35
CA GLN A 320 17.35 -1.36 20.55
C GLN A 320 15.97 -1.54 21.19
N ASP A 321 15.73 -2.73 21.76
CA ASP A 321 14.50 -3.15 22.42
C ASP A 321 13.24 -3.25 21.54
N LYS A 322 13.33 -2.90 20.24
CA LYS A 322 12.30 -3.18 19.23
C LYS A 322 12.33 -4.64 18.74
N LEU A 323 11.21 -5.06 18.15
CA LEU A 323 11.11 -6.31 17.38
C LEU A 323 11.59 -6.11 15.95
N MET A 324 12.12 -7.18 15.38
CA MET A 324 12.67 -7.26 14.04
C MET A 324 12.21 -8.57 13.41
N SER A 325 11.44 -8.53 12.33
CA SER A 325 11.05 -9.74 11.59
C SER A 325 11.96 -9.95 10.37
N TYR A 326 12.23 -11.22 10.08
CA TYR A 326 12.83 -11.70 8.85
C TYR A 326 11.73 -12.39 8.02
N ASN A 327 11.30 -11.72 6.96
CA ASN A 327 10.17 -12.18 6.13
C ASN A 327 10.49 -13.43 5.31
N ASN A 328 11.75 -13.57 4.88
CA ASN A 328 12.25 -14.70 4.07
C ASN A 328 12.73 -15.86 4.96
N PHE A 329 13.00 -17.03 4.36
CA PHE A 329 13.73 -18.09 5.05
C PHE A 329 15.14 -17.61 5.39
N LEU A 330 15.55 -17.76 6.64
CA LEU A 330 16.74 -17.12 7.19
C LEU A 330 17.90 -18.11 7.27
N SER A 331 18.82 -18.03 6.32
CA SER A 331 20.10 -18.74 6.37
C SER A 331 21.04 -18.11 7.41
N THR A 332 21.62 -18.95 8.25
CA THR A 332 22.59 -18.61 9.31
C THR A 332 23.68 -19.68 9.39
N SER A 333 24.81 -19.35 10.01
CA SER A 333 25.92 -20.28 10.21
C SER A 333 26.20 -20.53 11.70
N GLU A 334 26.62 -21.75 12.05
CA GLU A 334 27.23 -22.02 13.36
C GLU A 334 28.58 -21.26 13.55
N GLU A 335 29.18 -20.75 12.47
CA GLU A 335 30.55 -20.24 12.45
C GLU A 335 30.63 -18.73 12.16
N ARG A 336 30.99 -17.96 13.19
CA ARG A 336 31.13 -16.48 13.13
C ARG A 336 31.98 -15.98 11.95
N TYR A 337 33.02 -16.73 11.57
CA TYR A 337 33.92 -16.30 10.50
C TYR A 337 33.24 -16.29 9.12
N VAL A 338 32.24 -17.15 8.88
CA VAL A 338 31.49 -17.21 7.62
C VAL A 338 30.68 -15.92 7.45
N ALA A 339 29.96 -15.52 8.50
CA ALA A 339 29.25 -14.25 8.56
C ALA A 339 30.19 -13.03 8.38
N ALA A 340 31.35 -13.04 9.03
CA ALA A 340 32.32 -11.95 8.93
C ALA A 340 32.98 -11.87 7.53
N ASP A 341 33.29 -13.00 6.89
CA ASP A 341 33.83 -13.00 5.53
C ASP A 341 32.79 -12.59 4.48
N PHE A 342 31.53 -12.99 4.65
CA PHE A 342 30.43 -12.50 3.82
C PHE A 342 30.37 -10.97 3.82
N ILE A 343 30.33 -10.34 5.00
CA ILE A 343 30.34 -8.86 5.13
C ILE A 343 31.58 -8.27 4.44
N ARG A 344 32.77 -8.86 4.68
CA ARG A 344 34.04 -8.41 4.08
C ARG A 344 34.01 -8.45 2.54
N ARG A 345 33.43 -9.50 1.94
CA ARG A 345 33.31 -9.62 0.49
C ARG A 345 32.38 -8.54 -0.06
N LYS A 346 31.24 -8.30 0.59
CA LYS A 346 30.23 -7.32 0.16
C LYS A 346 30.67 -5.86 0.33
N LEU A 347 31.35 -5.51 1.42
CA LEU A 347 31.90 -4.16 1.63
C LEU A 347 33.10 -3.82 0.72
N ARG A 348 33.70 -4.82 0.07
CA ARG A 348 34.73 -4.61 -0.96
C ARG A 348 34.14 -4.29 -2.33
N SER A 349 32.92 -4.75 -2.61
CA SER A 349 32.20 -4.43 -3.84
C SER A 349 31.38 -3.14 -3.74
N ASP A 350 30.88 -2.79 -2.55
CA ASP A 350 30.05 -1.61 -2.32
C ASP A 350 30.53 -0.83 -1.07
N ASN A 351 31.05 0.38 -1.29
CA ASN A 351 31.55 1.26 -0.23
C ASN A 351 30.47 2.22 0.33
N THR A 352 29.23 2.16 -0.16
CA THR A 352 28.10 2.98 0.30
C THR A 352 27.30 2.30 1.42
N LYS A 353 27.50 1.00 1.61
CA LYS A 353 26.84 0.18 2.65
C LYS A 353 27.68 0.07 3.91
N ILE A 354 27.00 -0.22 5.02
CA ILE A 354 27.62 -0.62 6.29
C ILE A 354 27.48 -2.14 6.49
N GLY A 355 28.45 -2.73 7.19
CA GLY A 355 28.43 -4.14 7.56
C GLY A 355 27.72 -4.36 8.89
N VAL A 356 26.85 -5.37 8.95
CA VAL A 356 26.13 -5.77 10.16
C VAL A 356 26.35 -7.26 10.43
N LEU A 357 26.93 -7.57 11.59
CA LEU A 357 27.09 -8.92 12.13
C LEU A 357 25.98 -9.18 13.14
N PHE A 358 25.02 -10.01 12.76
CA PHE A 358 23.98 -10.50 13.65
C PHE A 358 24.52 -11.69 14.46
N ILE A 359 24.36 -11.61 15.77
CA ILE A 359 24.61 -12.68 16.73
C ILE A 359 23.23 -13.08 17.28
N ILE A 360 22.72 -14.22 16.83
CA ILE A 360 21.35 -14.66 17.05
C ILE A 360 21.33 -15.73 18.12
N THR A 361 20.69 -15.44 19.25
CA THR A 361 20.41 -16.41 20.30
C THR A 361 19.14 -17.19 19.95
N ILE A 362 19.26 -18.49 19.78
CA ILE A 362 18.13 -19.41 19.54
C ILE A 362 17.76 -20.08 20.88
N ASP A 363 16.49 -20.00 21.24
CA ASP A 363 15.91 -20.71 22.39
C ASP A 363 15.11 -21.94 21.90
N PRO A 364 15.57 -23.18 22.16
CA PRO A 364 14.87 -24.40 21.76
C PRO A 364 13.50 -24.63 22.40
N SER A 365 13.10 -23.83 23.41
CA SER A 365 11.74 -23.88 23.96
C SER A 365 10.71 -23.24 23.03
N ILE A 366 11.12 -22.36 22.11
CA ILE A 366 10.25 -21.66 21.16
C ILE A 366 9.97 -22.55 19.94
N LYS A 367 9.12 -23.57 20.15
CA LYS A 367 8.74 -24.56 19.12
C LYS A 367 7.94 -23.99 17.95
N SER A 368 7.44 -22.75 18.05
CA SER A 368 6.64 -22.10 17.01
C SER A 368 7.46 -21.56 15.83
N VAL A 369 8.79 -21.58 15.91
CA VAL A 369 9.70 -21.15 14.83
C VAL A 369 10.58 -22.33 14.41
N PRO A 370 10.28 -23.00 13.29
CA PRO A 370 11.04 -24.17 12.87
C PRO A 370 12.41 -23.77 12.31
N TYR A 371 13.44 -24.53 12.69
CA TYR A 371 14.80 -24.35 12.21
C TYR A 371 15.56 -25.69 12.17
N ALA A 372 16.40 -25.88 11.17
CA ALA A 372 17.13 -27.14 10.98
C ALA A 372 18.56 -26.91 10.49
N ARG A 373 19.48 -27.82 10.84
CA ARG A 373 20.76 -27.96 10.12
C ARG A 373 20.47 -28.58 8.77
N ILE A 374 20.90 -27.92 7.70
CA ILE A 374 20.52 -28.32 6.34
C ILE A 374 21.66 -28.85 5.48
N ALA A 375 22.90 -28.90 5.98
CA ALA A 375 24.08 -29.39 5.26
C ALA A 375 23.86 -30.69 4.46
N LYS A 376 23.16 -31.70 5.03
CA LYS A 376 22.88 -32.99 4.35
C LYS A 376 22.01 -32.85 3.08
N PHE A 377 21.25 -31.77 2.93
CA PHE A 377 20.27 -31.53 1.88
C PHE A 377 20.55 -30.26 1.05
N SER A 378 21.40 -29.36 1.55
CA SER A 378 21.84 -28.14 0.88
C SER A 378 22.62 -28.45 -0.41
N LYS A 379 22.66 -27.48 -1.32
CA LYS A 379 23.60 -27.47 -2.45
C LYS A 379 25.07 -27.46 -1.97
N PHE A 380 25.33 -26.94 -0.77
CA PHE A 380 26.66 -26.75 -0.19
C PHE A 380 26.83 -27.61 1.08
N PRO A 381 27.13 -28.91 0.97
CA PRO A 381 27.10 -29.84 2.10
C PRO A 381 28.24 -29.66 3.11
N ASP A 382 29.27 -28.91 2.75
CA ASP A 382 30.40 -28.61 3.63
C ASP A 382 30.13 -27.43 4.59
N GLU A 383 29.05 -26.67 4.37
CA GLU A 383 28.69 -25.51 5.19
C GLU A 383 27.85 -25.91 6.40
N LYS A 384 28.20 -25.39 7.59
CA LYS A 384 27.42 -25.55 8.83
C LYS A 384 26.24 -24.57 8.85
N GLU A 385 25.37 -24.73 7.88
CA GLU A 385 24.19 -23.89 7.66
C GLU A 385 23.00 -24.36 8.51
N ILE A 386 22.41 -23.41 9.22
CA ILE A 386 21.11 -23.54 9.90
C ILE A 386 20.13 -22.60 9.19
N LEU A 387 19.06 -23.20 8.65
CA LEU A 387 17.98 -22.49 7.98
C LEU A 387 16.79 -22.39 8.93
N LEU A 388 16.36 -21.16 9.22
CA LEU A 388 15.13 -20.88 9.96
C LEU A 388 14.00 -20.56 8.98
N SER A 389 12.76 -20.87 9.36
CA SER A 389 11.60 -20.68 8.51
C SER A 389 11.20 -19.21 8.28
N THR A 390 10.29 -18.97 7.33
CA THR A 390 9.76 -17.62 7.02
C THR A 390 9.03 -16.99 8.20
N HIS A 391 9.09 -15.66 8.25
CA HIS A 391 8.65 -14.86 9.39
C HIS A 391 9.28 -15.35 10.71
N THR A 392 10.61 -15.26 10.79
CA THR A 392 11.30 -15.40 12.08
C THR A 392 11.37 -14.04 12.76
N ILE A 393 10.93 -13.95 14.02
CA ILE A 393 10.91 -12.70 14.79
C ILE A 393 12.02 -12.71 15.84
N PHE A 394 12.70 -11.58 15.97
CA PHE A 394 13.72 -11.35 16.98
C PHE A 394 13.45 -10.10 17.78
N ARG A 395 13.91 -10.08 19.04
CA ARG A 395 14.04 -8.86 19.85
C ARG A 395 15.50 -8.38 19.79
N ILE A 396 15.70 -7.10 19.49
CA ILE A 396 17.05 -6.49 19.41
C ILE A 396 17.54 -6.16 20.82
N GLN A 397 18.48 -6.95 21.33
CA GLN A 397 18.98 -6.84 22.71
C GLN A 397 20.10 -5.81 22.89
N GLN A 398 21.00 -5.72 21.90
CA GLN A 398 22.18 -4.86 22.00
C GLN A 398 22.70 -4.51 20.61
N ILE A 399 22.98 -3.22 20.39
CA ILE A 399 23.65 -2.70 19.20
C ILE A 399 25.01 -2.14 19.63
N LYS A 400 26.09 -2.47 18.92
CA LYS A 400 27.44 -1.97 19.21
C LYS A 400 28.31 -1.89 17.96
N GLU A 401 28.96 -0.75 17.71
CA GLU A 401 30.04 -0.66 16.71
C GLU A 401 31.28 -1.45 17.18
N ILE A 402 31.85 -2.27 16.31
CA ILE A 402 33.07 -3.05 16.57
C ILE A 402 34.07 -2.91 15.40
N GLN A 403 35.34 -3.11 15.73
CA GLN A 403 36.43 -3.19 14.76
C GLN A 403 36.70 -4.67 14.44
N GLU A 404 36.39 -5.11 13.21
CA GLU A 404 36.66 -6.46 12.71
C GLU A 404 37.82 -6.39 11.72
N LYS A 405 39.04 -6.69 12.20
CA LYS A 405 40.29 -6.45 11.47
C LYS A 405 40.39 -4.98 11.05
N GLU A 406 40.42 -4.69 9.74
CA GLU A 406 40.54 -3.35 9.18
C GLU A 406 39.18 -2.65 8.96
N MET A 407 38.06 -3.35 9.16
CA MET A 407 36.70 -2.82 8.90
C MET A 407 35.96 -2.46 10.19
N LYS A 408 35.26 -1.32 10.18
CA LYS A 408 34.23 -0.97 11.16
C LYS A 408 32.92 -1.64 10.74
N ILE A 409 32.32 -2.41 11.65
CA ILE A 409 31.02 -3.08 11.43
C ILE A 409 30.15 -2.95 12.68
N TRP A 410 28.84 -3.02 12.50
CA TRP A 410 27.88 -3.06 13.60
C TRP A 410 27.65 -4.49 14.05
N GLN A 411 27.78 -4.75 15.34
CA GLN A 411 27.36 -6.01 15.97
C GLN A 411 25.97 -5.82 16.57
N VAL A 412 25.03 -6.67 16.17
CA VAL A 412 23.65 -6.64 16.67
C VAL A 412 23.34 -7.99 17.32
N LYS A 413 22.98 -7.98 18.61
CA LYS A 413 22.51 -9.17 19.32
C LYS A 413 21.00 -9.28 19.19
N LEU A 414 20.56 -10.44 18.72
CA LEU A 414 19.16 -10.79 18.53
C LEU A 414 18.82 -11.97 19.45
N THR A 415 17.61 -11.98 20.01
CA THR A 415 17.04 -13.16 20.68
C THR A 415 15.76 -13.55 19.95
N LEU A 416 15.64 -14.83 19.60
CA LEU A 416 14.44 -15.40 18.99
C LEU A 416 13.21 -15.18 19.90
N THR A 417 12.07 -14.83 19.31
CA THR A 417 10.80 -14.63 20.03
C THR A 417 9.60 -15.09 19.19
N SER A 418 8.43 -15.21 19.81
CA SER A 418 7.16 -15.54 19.13
C SER A 418 5.95 -14.90 19.81
N ASP A 419 4.78 -15.04 19.17
CA ASP A 419 3.46 -14.59 19.66
C ASP A 419 3.00 -15.31 20.93
N GLY A 420 3.60 -16.46 21.26
CA GLY A 420 3.42 -17.15 22.55
C GLY A 420 4.28 -16.59 23.70
N VAL A 421 5.24 -15.72 23.41
CA VAL A 421 6.17 -15.11 24.39
C VAL A 421 5.93 -13.61 24.54
N ASP A 422 5.51 -12.93 23.47
CA ASP A 422 5.31 -11.48 23.42
C ASP A 422 3.81 -11.14 23.39
N GLU A 423 3.30 -10.52 24.46
CA GLU A 423 1.87 -10.23 24.65
C GLU A 423 1.31 -9.25 23.60
N GLN A 424 2.09 -8.26 23.16
CA GLN A 424 1.65 -7.28 22.16
C GLN A 424 1.53 -7.93 20.78
N LEU A 425 2.50 -8.77 20.44
CA LEU A 425 2.48 -9.59 19.23
C LEU A 425 1.30 -10.58 19.24
N SER A 426 1.02 -11.20 20.40
CA SER A 426 -0.12 -12.10 20.59
C SER A 426 -1.45 -11.40 20.34
N ALA A 427 -1.63 -10.19 20.89
CA ALA A 427 -2.83 -9.39 20.72
C ALA A 427 -3.06 -8.99 19.25
N LEU A 428 -2.02 -8.49 18.57
CA LEU A 428 -2.09 -8.13 17.14
C LEU A 428 -2.40 -9.37 16.28
N THR A 429 -1.74 -10.50 16.55
CA THR A 429 -1.95 -11.74 15.81
C THR A 429 -3.40 -12.21 15.93
N LYS A 430 -3.94 -12.20 17.16
CA LYS A 430 -5.34 -12.54 17.42
C LYS A 430 -6.32 -11.59 16.74
N GLN A 431 -6.05 -10.28 16.75
CA GLN A 431 -6.88 -9.30 16.05
C GLN A 431 -6.95 -9.60 14.55
N ILE A 432 -5.79 -9.73 13.88
CA ILE A 432 -5.77 -9.95 12.43
C ILE A 432 -6.47 -11.28 12.07
N ARG A 433 -6.26 -12.38 12.82
CA ARG A 433 -6.97 -13.65 12.60
C ARG A 433 -8.51 -13.54 12.68
N MET A 434 -9.05 -12.65 13.51
CA MET A 434 -10.50 -12.39 13.58
C MET A 434 -11.01 -11.57 12.38
N GLU A 435 -10.13 -10.82 11.71
CA GLU A 435 -10.47 -9.94 10.58
C GLU A 435 -10.29 -10.62 9.20
N ILE A 436 -9.34 -11.56 9.06
CA ILE A 436 -9.08 -12.30 7.80
C ILE A 436 -9.86 -13.63 7.70
N THR A 437 -11.20 -13.54 7.73
CA THR A 437 -12.11 -14.69 7.60
C THR A 437 -12.31 -15.14 6.15
N GLY A 438 -12.34 -16.45 5.87
CA GLY A 438 -12.54 -17.00 4.52
C GLY A 438 -11.80 -18.32 4.33
N THR A 439 -11.83 -18.89 3.12
CA THR A 439 -11.00 -20.06 2.75
C THR A 439 -9.85 -19.65 1.84
N ASP A 440 -8.71 -20.33 2.00
CA ASP A 440 -7.57 -20.24 1.08
C ASP A 440 -7.15 -18.78 0.77
N TRP A 441 -6.99 -18.48 -0.52
CA TRP A 441 -6.60 -17.17 -1.03
C TRP A 441 -7.59 -16.04 -0.73
N GLN A 442 -8.83 -16.30 -0.33
CA GLN A 442 -9.75 -15.24 0.13
C GLN A 442 -9.16 -14.50 1.33
N ARG A 443 -8.55 -15.25 2.26
CA ARG A 443 -7.85 -14.69 3.43
C ARG A 443 -6.67 -13.80 3.02
N MET A 444 -5.97 -14.15 1.93
CA MET A 444 -4.88 -13.34 1.37
C MET A 444 -5.39 -12.04 0.75
N GLY A 445 -6.52 -12.09 0.02
CA GLY A 445 -7.18 -10.90 -0.50
C GLY A 445 -7.58 -9.92 0.63
N LEU A 446 -8.16 -10.43 1.71
CA LEU A 446 -8.49 -9.61 2.90
C LEU A 446 -7.25 -9.06 3.61
N LEU A 447 -6.20 -9.87 3.76
CA LEU A 447 -4.94 -9.45 4.39
C LEU A 447 -4.31 -8.28 3.62
N LEU A 448 -4.21 -8.39 2.29
CA LEU A 448 -3.70 -7.32 1.43
C LEU A 448 -4.56 -6.06 1.53
N TRP A 449 -5.88 -6.21 1.56
CA TRP A 449 -6.81 -5.08 1.72
C TRP A 449 -6.61 -4.37 3.06
N LYS A 450 -6.44 -5.13 4.15
CA LYS A 450 -6.13 -4.60 5.50
C LYS A 450 -4.76 -3.93 5.60
N MET A 451 -3.82 -4.29 4.73
CA MET A 451 -2.52 -3.61 4.59
C MET A 451 -2.59 -2.34 3.72
N GLY A 452 -3.75 -2.00 3.14
CA GLY A 452 -3.90 -0.89 2.20
C GLY A 452 -3.40 -1.20 0.78
N GLU A 453 -3.00 -2.44 0.51
CA GLU A 453 -2.53 -2.93 -0.78
C GLU A 453 -3.71 -3.24 -1.71
N ASN A 454 -4.56 -2.23 -1.95
CA ASN A 454 -5.86 -2.35 -2.61
C ASN A 454 -5.77 -3.00 -3.99
N ASP A 455 -4.82 -2.58 -4.83
CA ASP A 455 -4.65 -3.10 -6.20
C ASP A 455 -4.28 -4.60 -6.20
N LYS A 456 -3.46 -5.02 -5.22
CA LYS A 456 -3.06 -6.42 -5.02
C LYS A 456 -4.21 -7.26 -4.47
N ALA A 457 -5.01 -6.69 -3.57
CA ALA A 457 -6.20 -7.35 -3.03
C ALA A 457 -7.26 -7.56 -4.12
N GLU A 458 -7.50 -6.54 -4.96
CA GLU A 458 -8.38 -6.60 -6.12
C GLU A 458 -7.90 -7.64 -7.14
N GLN A 459 -6.59 -7.74 -7.38
CA GLN A 459 -5.99 -8.79 -8.22
C GLN A 459 -6.28 -10.20 -7.69
N VAL A 460 -6.14 -10.44 -6.38
CA VAL A 460 -6.49 -11.75 -5.79
C VAL A 460 -7.97 -12.08 -5.99
N PHE A 461 -8.89 -11.18 -5.64
CA PHE A 461 -10.32 -11.44 -5.79
C PHE A 461 -10.77 -11.57 -7.26
N THR A 462 -10.13 -10.86 -8.19
CA THR A 462 -10.39 -11.00 -9.64
C THR A 462 -9.95 -12.37 -10.14
N MET A 463 -8.75 -12.84 -9.77
CA MET A 463 -8.29 -14.17 -10.14
C MET A 463 -9.20 -15.28 -9.54
N LEU A 464 -9.61 -15.14 -8.28
CA LEU A 464 -10.54 -16.10 -7.66
C LEU A 464 -11.92 -16.09 -8.32
N LEU A 465 -12.38 -14.92 -8.78
CA LEU A 465 -13.62 -14.78 -9.54
C LEU A 465 -13.56 -15.50 -10.89
N GLU A 466 -12.41 -15.45 -11.58
CA GLU A 466 -12.18 -16.16 -12.85
C GLU A 466 -12.11 -17.68 -12.67
N GLN A 467 -11.59 -18.15 -11.52
CA GLN A 467 -11.46 -19.57 -11.20
C GLN A 467 -12.74 -20.19 -10.62
N ALA A 468 -13.62 -19.39 -10.01
CA ALA A 468 -14.83 -19.89 -9.35
C ALA A 468 -15.91 -20.36 -10.37
N PRO A 469 -16.51 -21.55 -10.17
CA PRO A 469 -17.64 -22.03 -10.97
C PRO A 469 -18.83 -21.04 -10.97
N ASP A 470 -19.60 -21.06 -12.06
CA ASP A 470 -20.83 -20.27 -12.11
C ASP A 470 -21.85 -20.74 -11.06
N ASP A 471 -22.55 -19.76 -10.48
CA ASP A 471 -23.45 -19.94 -9.33
C ASP A 471 -22.80 -20.52 -8.03
N ASP A 472 -21.47 -20.41 -7.87
CA ASP A 472 -20.79 -20.68 -6.59
C ASP A 472 -20.93 -19.50 -5.60
N ASN A 473 -21.19 -19.80 -4.32
CA ASN A 473 -21.12 -18.87 -3.21
C ASN A 473 -19.73 -18.20 -3.06
N ASN A 474 -18.64 -18.86 -3.47
CA ASN A 474 -17.31 -18.24 -3.53
C ASN A 474 -17.23 -17.14 -4.59
N LYS A 475 -17.92 -17.31 -5.73
CA LYS A 475 -18.00 -16.30 -6.79
C LYS A 475 -18.79 -15.09 -6.31
N ALA A 476 -19.91 -15.33 -5.61
CA ALA A 476 -20.68 -14.29 -4.95
C ALA A 476 -19.87 -13.55 -3.86
N TYR A 477 -19.02 -14.26 -3.12
CA TYR A 477 -18.11 -13.67 -2.12
C TYR A 477 -17.04 -12.78 -2.77
N CYS A 478 -16.41 -13.23 -3.87
CA CYS A 478 -15.46 -12.43 -4.63
C CYS A 478 -16.11 -11.16 -5.18
N TYR A 479 -17.31 -11.26 -5.79
CA TYR A 479 -18.08 -10.10 -6.22
C TYR A 479 -18.41 -9.14 -5.06
N HIS A 480 -18.80 -9.66 -3.89
CA HIS A 480 -19.07 -8.81 -2.72
C HIS A 480 -17.84 -8.01 -2.27
N HIS A 481 -16.66 -8.64 -2.19
CA HIS A 481 -15.43 -7.94 -1.79
C HIS A 481 -14.91 -6.97 -2.85
N LEU A 482 -15.04 -7.30 -4.14
CA LEU A 482 -14.78 -6.36 -5.23
C LEU A 482 -15.72 -5.14 -5.15
N GLY A 483 -17.00 -5.34 -4.82
CA GLY A 483 -17.96 -4.27 -4.56
C GLY A 483 -17.50 -3.33 -3.43
N LEU A 484 -17.12 -3.89 -2.27
CA LEU A 484 -16.59 -3.11 -1.12
C LEU A 484 -15.32 -2.32 -1.47
N MET A 485 -14.42 -2.92 -2.27
CA MET A 485 -13.21 -2.23 -2.76
C MET A 485 -13.56 -1.07 -3.68
N LYS A 486 -14.51 -1.25 -4.61
CA LYS A 486 -14.97 -0.18 -5.50
C LYS A 486 -15.77 0.90 -4.77
N GLU A 487 -16.51 0.57 -3.72
CA GLU A 487 -17.19 1.56 -2.89
C GLU A 487 -16.18 2.47 -2.18
N ASN A 488 -15.12 1.90 -1.59
CA ASN A 488 -14.03 2.66 -0.99
C ASN A 488 -13.23 3.52 -2.00
N GLN A 489 -13.08 3.04 -3.25
CA GLN A 489 -12.46 3.80 -4.34
C GLN A 489 -13.40 4.90 -4.92
N LYS A 490 -14.71 4.84 -4.60
CA LYS A 490 -15.80 5.74 -5.03
C LYS A 490 -16.35 5.67 -6.47
N PRO A 491 -15.99 4.76 -7.40
CA PRO A 491 -16.84 4.45 -8.56
C PRO A 491 -18.08 3.65 -8.12
N TYR A 492 -19.02 4.32 -7.45
CA TYR A 492 -20.21 3.72 -6.82
C TYR A 492 -21.06 2.87 -7.77
N ASN A 493 -21.20 3.27 -9.04
CA ASN A 493 -21.89 2.46 -10.06
C ASN A 493 -21.24 1.07 -10.25
N VAL A 494 -19.90 1.01 -10.26
CA VAL A 494 -19.16 -0.26 -10.42
C VAL A 494 -19.24 -1.10 -9.15
N ALA A 495 -19.33 -0.47 -7.97
CA ALA A 495 -19.61 -1.17 -6.72
C ALA A 495 -21.00 -1.82 -6.73
N ILE A 496 -22.03 -1.09 -7.18
CA ILE A 496 -23.39 -1.61 -7.37
C ILE A 496 -23.40 -2.77 -8.36
N ASP A 497 -22.77 -2.64 -9.54
CA ASP A 497 -22.66 -3.72 -10.53
C ASP A 497 -22.09 -5.02 -9.94
N PHE A 498 -21.12 -4.90 -9.02
CA PHE A 498 -20.54 -6.05 -8.32
C PHE A 498 -21.46 -6.60 -7.22
N TYR A 499 -22.11 -5.74 -6.43
CA TYR A 499 -23.07 -6.17 -5.42
C TYR A 499 -24.31 -6.84 -6.03
N GLU A 500 -24.81 -6.35 -7.17
CA GLU A 500 -25.93 -6.97 -7.89
C GLU A 500 -25.56 -8.36 -8.44
N LYS A 501 -24.34 -8.54 -8.98
CA LYS A 501 -23.84 -9.87 -9.39
C LYS A 501 -23.70 -10.83 -8.21
N SER A 502 -23.23 -10.34 -7.06
CA SER A 502 -23.16 -11.12 -5.81
C SER A 502 -24.57 -11.54 -5.34
N LEU A 503 -25.50 -10.58 -5.28
CA LEU A 503 -26.89 -10.78 -4.91
C LEU A 503 -27.60 -11.78 -5.82
N ALA A 504 -27.45 -11.66 -7.14
CA ALA A 504 -28.11 -12.55 -8.11
C ALA A 504 -27.69 -14.01 -7.97
N ILE A 505 -26.45 -14.29 -7.52
CA ILE A 505 -26.02 -15.65 -7.17
C ILE A 505 -26.67 -16.07 -5.84
N PHE A 506 -26.59 -15.24 -4.79
CA PHE A 506 -27.18 -15.55 -3.49
C PHE A 506 -28.69 -15.77 -3.53
N GLU A 507 -29.44 -15.06 -4.39
CA GLU A 507 -30.89 -15.24 -4.59
C GLU A 507 -31.23 -16.60 -5.22
N LYS A 508 -30.30 -17.21 -5.97
CA LYS A 508 -30.44 -18.58 -6.49
C LYS A 508 -30.00 -19.64 -5.48
N THR A 509 -28.91 -19.40 -4.75
CA THR A 509 -28.23 -20.43 -3.94
C THR A 509 -28.70 -20.49 -2.48
N LEU A 510 -29.29 -19.42 -1.95
CA LEU A 510 -29.67 -19.30 -0.54
C LEU A 510 -31.19 -19.20 -0.34
N PRO A 511 -31.72 -19.62 0.83
CA PRO A 511 -33.13 -19.43 1.17
C PRO A 511 -33.55 -17.94 1.17
N PRO A 512 -34.80 -17.58 0.81
CA PRO A 512 -35.22 -16.18 0.64
C PRO A 512 -35.12 -15.25 1.87
N ASN A 513 -34.95 -15.79 3.08
CA ASN A 513 -34.72 -15.01 4.31
C ASN A 513 -33.30 -15.20 4.86
N HIS A 514 -32.32 -15.63 4.05
CA HIS A 514 -30.94 -15.85 4.51
C HIS A 514 -30.22 -14.50 4.73
N LEU A 515 -29.53 -14.35 5.86
CA LEU A 515 -28.95 -13.06 6.29
C LEU A 515 -27.97 -12.43 5.28
N LYS A 516 -27.21 -13.24 4.53
CA LYS A 516 -26.36 -12.75 3.42
C LYS A 516 -27.12 -11.90 2.38
N LEU A 517 -28.40 -12.19 2.11
CA LEU A 517 -29.23 -11.37 1.23
C LEU A 517 -29.50 -9.99 1.84
N ALA A 518 -29.78 -9.94 3.16
CA ALA A 518 -29.91 -8.67 3.88
C ALA A 518 -28.59 -7.89 3.90
N THR A 519 -27.44 -8.55 4.04
CA THR A 519 -26.12 -7.92 3.90
C THR A 519 -25.93 -7.31 2.52
N SER A 520 -26.19 -8.05 1.44
CA SER A 520 -26.07 -7.53 0.06
C SER A 520 -27.00 -6.34 -0.19
N TYR A 521 -28.28 -6.42 0.21
CA TYR A 521 -29.21 -5.30 0.10
C TYR A 521 -28.78 -4.09 0.94
N ASN A 522 -28.28 -4.29 2.17
CA ASN A 522 -27.75 -3.19 2.98
C ASN A 522 -26.56 -2.48 2.30
N ASN A 523 -25.66 -3.21 1.67
CA ASN A 523 -24.51 -2.60 0.99
C ASN A 523 -24.94 -1.82 -0.26
N ILE A 524 -25.85 -2.37 -1.08
CA ILE A 524 -26.44 -1.65 -2.23
C ILE A 524 -27.16 -0.37 -1.75
N GLY A 525 -27.91 -0.47 -0.66
CA GLY A 525 -28.58 0.68 -0.04
C GLY A 525 -27.59 1.74 0.46
N ALA A 526 -26.49 1.34 1.08
CA ALA A 526 -25.41 2.23 1.51
C ALA A 526 -24.75 2.94 0.32
N THR A 527 -24.48 2.23 -0.77
CA THR A 527 -23.89 2.84 -1.97
C THR A 527 -24.84 3.83 -2.64
N TYR A 528 -26.14 3.54 -2.74
CA TYR A 528 -27.13 4.53 -3.22
C TYR A 528 -27.24 5.73 -2.29
N ASN A 529 -27.17 5.54 -0.96
CA ASN A 529 -27.15 6.63 0.01
C ASN A 529 -25.90 7.51 -0.18
N ASN A 530 -24.73 6.91 -0.42
CA ASN A 530 -23.48 7.60 -0.71
C ASN A 530 -23.49 8.36 -2.05
N MET A 531 -24.36 7.96 -2.99
CA MET A 531 -24.64 8.67 -4.25
C MET A 531 -25.70 9.78 -4.11
N GLY A 532 -26.40 9.88 -2.97
CA GLY A 532 -27.51 10.81 -2.77
C GLY A 532 -28.88 10.31 -3.27
N ASP A 533 -28.99 9.09 -3.80
CA ASP A 533 -30.26 8.47 -4.19
C ASP A 533 -30.92 7.80 -2.97
N TYR A 534 -31.35 8.64 -2.03
CA TYR A 534 -31.91 8.20 -0.75
C TYR A 534 -33.20 7.38 -0.91
N SER A 535 -33.94 7.57 -2.01
CA SER A 535 -35.16 6.83 -2.32
C SER A 535 -34.85 5.37 -2.68
N LYS A 536 -33.85 5.11 -3.53
CA LYS A 536 -33.38 3.72 -3.77
C LYS A 536 -32.70 3.13 -2.55
N ALA A 537 -31.90 3.93 -1.83
CA ALA A 537 -31.28 3.49 -0.60
C ALA A 537 -32.31 2.92 0.39
N LEU A 538 -33.41 3.65 0.60
CA LEU A 538 -34.52 3.22 1.44
C LEU A 538 -35.17 1.92 0.94
N GLU A 539 -35.43 1.78 -0.37
CA GLU A 539 -36.01 0.53 -0.94
C GLU A 539 -35.14 -0.70 -0.60
N PHE A 540 -33.82 -0.57 -0.74
CA PHE A 540 -32.88 -1.65 -0.45
C PHE A 540 -32.74 -1.91 1.07
N TYR A 541 -32.68 -0.87 1.90
CA TYR A 541 -32.68 -1.02 3.36
C TYR A 541 -33.97 -1.66 3.89
N GLU A 542 -35.14 -1.33 3.34
CA GLU A 542 -36.41 -1.96 3.72
C GLU A 542 -36.46 -3.46 3.32
N LYS A 543 -35.88 -3.84 2.16
CA LYS A 543 -35.70 -5.27 1.81
C LYS A 543 -34.79 -5.99 2.80
N ALA A 544 -33.66 -5.39 3.18
CA ALA A 544 -32.73 -5.95 4.15
C ALA A 544 -33.39 -6.12 5.53
N LEU A 545 -34.05 -5.07 6.02
CA LEU A 545 -34.77 -5.08 7.30
C LEU A 545 -35.86 -6.17 7.33
N LYS A 546 -36.67 -6.29 6.28
CA LYS A 546 -37.74 -7.29 6.17
C LYS A 546 -37.23 -8.75 6.17
N ILE A 547 -35.99 -8.98 5.72
CA ILE A 547 -35.33 -10.28 5.87
C ILE A 547 -34.87 -10.47 7.32
N GLY A 548 -34.21 -9.46 7.90
CA GLY A 548 -33.78 -9.47 9.30
C GLY A 548 -34.93 -9.78 10.25
N GLU A 549 -36.05 -9.06 10.15
CA GLU A 549 -37.23 -9.20 11.05
C GLU A 549 -37.88 -10.60 10.98
N LYS A 550 -37.66 -11.35 9.91
CA LYS A 550 -38.12 -12.75 9.77
C LYS A 550 -37.10 -13.77 10.23
N ALA A 551 -35.82 -13.47 10.10
CA ALA A 551 -34.72 -14.40 10.35
C ALA A 551 -34.17 -14.30 11.79
N LEU A 552 -34.39 -13.19 12.47
CA LEU A 552 -33.76 -12.84 13.75
C LEU A 552 -34.79 -12.58 14.86
N PRO A 553 -34.44 -12.83 16.14
CA PRO A 553 -35.20 -12.33 17.27
C PRO A 553 -35.31 -10.80 17.24
N SER A 554 -36.42 -10.24 17.73
CA SER A 554 -36.72 -8.80 17.66
C SER A 554 -35.77 -7.87 18.44
N ASN A 555 -34.79 -8.41 19.16
CA ASN A 555 -33.72 -7.67 19.82
C ASN A 555 -32.32 -8.00 19.27
N HIS A 556 -32.20 -8.66 18.10
CA HIS A 556 -30.89 -9.00 17.57
C HIS A 556 -30.09 -7.75 17.15
N PRO A 557 -28.78 -7.65 17.45
CA PRO A 557 -27.97 -6.47 17.09
C PRO A 557 -28.03 -6.07 15.60
N ASP A 558 -28.08 -7.03 14.68
CA ASP A 558 -28.17 -6.75 13.23
C ASP A 558 -29.48 -6.01 12.83
N LEU A 559 -30.56 -6.17 13.60
CA LEU A 559 -31.78 -5.36 13.42
C LEU A 559 -31.53 -3.91 13.81
N ALA A 560 -30.72 -3.66 14.85
CA ALA A 560 -30.35 -2.30 15.21
C ALA A 560 -29.57 -1.62 14.07
N LEU A 561 -28.67 -2.34 13.39
CA LEU A 561 -27.98 -1.81 12.20
C LEU A 561 -28.97 -1.51 11.07
N SER A 562 -29.88 -2.44 10.75
CA SER A 562 -30.87 -2.24 9.68
C SER A 562 -31.82 -1.07 9.98
N TYR A 563 -32.30 -0.93 11.23
CA TYR A 563 -33.08 0.23 11.65
C TYR A 563 -32.28 1.55 11.58
N ASN A 564 -30.98 1.54 11.93
CA ASN A 564 -30.11 2.72 11.79
C ASN A 564 -29.98 3.16 10.32
N ASN A 565 -29.81 2.21 9.40
CA ASN A 565 -29.68 2.49 7.97
C ASN A 565 -30.97 3.09 7.39
N VAL A 566 -32.13 2.53 7.73
CA VAL A 566 -33.46 3.08 7.36
C VAL A 566 -33.64 4.48 7.95
N ALA A 567 -33.24 4.70 9.21
CA ALA A 567 -33.31 6.01 9.86
C ALA A 567 -32.42 7.05 9.15
N THR A 568 -31.20 6.68 8.77
CA THR A 568 -30.28 7.53 8.01
C THR A 568 -30.84 7.90 6.63
N ALA A 569 -31.48 6.97 5.92
CA ALA A 569 -32.15 7.30 4.65
C ALA A 569 -33.29 8.32 4.86
N TYR A 570 -34.15 8.13 5.86
CA TYR A 570 -35.21 9.11 6.19
C TYR A 570 -34.65 10.46 6.66
N HIS A 571 -33.55 10.48 7.42
CA HIS A 571 -32.87 11.70 7.85
C HIS A 571 -32.35 12.49 6.66
N ASN A 572 -31.70 11.83 5.71
CA ASN A 572 -31.20 12.44 4.47
C ASN A 572 -32.34 12.92 3.55
N MET A 573 -33.48 12.22 3.53
CA MET A 573 -34.73 12.67 2.89
C MET A 573 -35.47 13.80 3.64
N ARG A 574 -34.95 14.21 4.81
CA ARG A 574 -35.55 15.21 5.72
C ARG A 574 -36.89 14.82 6.34
N ASP A 575 -37.27 13.54 6.32
CA ASP A 575 -38.38 13.00 7.11
C ASP A 575 -37.88 12.69 8.54
N TYR A 576 -37.62 13.76 9.29
CA TYR A 576 -37.02 13.66 10.62
C TYR A 576 -37.91 12.90 11.62
N SER A 577 -39.23 12.85 11.39
CA SER A 577 -40.16 12.12 12.26
C SER A 577 -39.98 10.61 12.14
N LYS A 578 -39.90 10.07 10.91
CA LYS A 578 -39.60 8.64 10.71
C LYS A 578 -38.16 8.30 11.07
N ALA A 579 -37.22 9.19 10.77
CA ALA A 579 -35.83 8.99 11.18
C ALA A 579 -35.71 8.78 12.69
N LEU A 580 -36.41 9.59 13.50
CA LEU A 580 -36.42 9.45 14.96
C LEU A 580 -37.01 8.10 15.39
N GLU A 581 -38.16 7.69 14.83
CA GLU A 581 -38.80 6.40 15.15
C GLU A 581 -37.85 5.21 14.93
N PHE A 582 -37.12 5.21 13.82
CA PHE A 582 -36.18 4.12 13.49
C PHE A 582 -34.87 4.20 14.29
N TYR A 583 -34.33 5.39 14.56
CA TYR A 583 -33.18 5.53 15.46
C TYR A 583 -33.52 5.12 16.90
N GLU A 584 -34.72 5.43 17.41
CA GLU A 584 -35.17 4.98 18.75
C GLU A 584 -35.33 3.46 18.82
N LYS A 585 -35.84 2.80 17.78
CA LYS A 585 -35.86 1.33 17.67
C LYS A 585 -34.44 0.74 17.71
N SER A 586 -33.51 1.32 16.95
CA SER A 586 -32.10 0.90 16.93
C SER A 586 -31.43 1.06 18.30
N LEU A 587 -31.56 2.25 18.90
CA LEU A 587 -31.01 2.58 20.21
C LEU A 587 -31.54 1.64 21.29
N LYS A 588 -32.86 1.39 21.33
CA LYS A 588 -33.48 0.50 22.33
C LYS A 588 -32.95 -0.94 22.30
N ILE A 589 -32.59 -1.45 21.12
CA ILE A 589 -31.92 -2.75 21.00
C ILE A 589 -30.50 -2.67 21.55
N ARG A 590 -29.73 -1.64 21.13
CA ARG A 590 -28.35 -1.42 21.57
C ARG A 590 -28.24 -1.21 23.09
N GLU A 591 -29.11 -0.42 23.71
CA GLU A 591 -29.11 -0.16 25.16
C GLU A 591 -29.41 -1.40 26.01
N LYS A 592 -30.17 -2.36 25.46
CA LYS A 592 -30.53 -3.59 26.15
C LYS A 592 -29.38 -4.61 26.14
N ASP A 593 -28.73 -4.76 24.99
CA ASP A 593 -27.81 -5.87 24.74
C ASP A 593 -26.32 -5.47 24.81
N LEU A 594 -25.98 -4.16 24.80
CA LEU A 594 -24.60 -3.67 24.87
C LEU A 594 -24.24 -3.05 26.25
N PRO A 595 -22.97 -3.15 26.69
CA PRO A 595 -22.50 -2.45 27.89
C PRO A 595 -22.67 -0.91 27.81
N PRO A 596 -22.93 -0.20 28.92
CA PRO A 596 -23.22 1.25 28.90
C PRO A 596 -22.13 2.19 28.33
N ASN A 597 -20.91 1.70 28.09
CA ASN A 597 -19.83 2.46 27.44
C ASN A 597 -19.43 1.85 26.07
N HIS A 598 -20.30 1.07 25.42
CA HIS A 598 -20.02 0.48 24.11
C HIS A 598 -19.99 1.56 23.01
N PRO A 599 -19.03 1.53 22.06
CA PRO A 599 -18.92 2.54 21.00
C PRO A 599 -20.20 2.76 20.18
N ASP A 600 -20.95 1.71 19.87
CA ASP A 600 -22.18 1.80 19.06
C ASP A 600 -23.29 2.62 19.72
N LEU A 601 -23.32 2.68 21.06
CA LEU A 601 -24.24 3.58 21.79
C LEU A 601 -23.84 5.04 21.55
N ALA A 602 -22.54 5.34 21.52
CA ALA A 602 -22.06 6.68 21.18
C ALA A 602 -22.38 7.06 19.73
N ILE A 603 -22.43 6.11 18.80
CA ILE A 603 -22.90 6.35 17.42
C ILE A 603 -24.39 6.70 17.45
N SER A 604 -25.25 5.83 18.00
CA SER A 604 -26.71 6.07 18.08
C SER A 604 -27.07 7.40 18.75
N TYR A 605 -26.41 7.74 19.86
CA TYR A 605 -26.64 9.02 20.52
C TYR A 605 -26.16 10.22 19.67
N ASN A 606 -25.07 10.09 18.91
CA ASN A 606 -24.63 11.17 18.02
C ASN A 606 -25.61 11.39 16.85
N ASP A 607 -26.12 10.30 16.27
CA ASP A 607 -27.06 10.34 15.14
C ASP A 607 -28.40 10.97 15.57
N ILE A 608 -28.94 10.58 16.74
CA ILE A 608 -30.13 11.19 17.34
C ILE A 608 -29.88 12.66 17.73
N GLY A 609 -28.70 12.98 18.26
CA GLY A 609 -28.32 14.36 18.57
C GLY A 609 -28.26 15.25 17.33
N SER A 610 -27.68 14.75 16.23
CA SER A 610 -27.67 15.41 14.92
C SER A 610 -29.08 15.61 14.38
N LEU A 611 -29.97 14.62 14.53
CA LEU A 611 -31.37 14.73 14.12
C LEU A 611 -32.10 15.85 14.87
N TYR A 612 -31.94 15.92 16.20
CA TYR A 612 -32.55 16.99 17.00
C TYR A 612 -32.00 18.38 16.67
N GLN A 613 -30.72 18.50 16.30
CA GLN A 613 -30.14 19.75 15.78
C GLN A 613 -30.86 20.21 14.49
N HIS A 614 -31.07 19.30 13.55
CA HIS A 614 -31.81 19.60 12.30
C HIS A 614 -33.30 19.91 12.52
N MET A 615 -33.89 19.42 13.61
CA MET A 615 -35.24 19.77 14.06
C MET A 615 -35.30 21.10 14.85
N GLY A 616 -34.16 21.70 15.20
CA GLY A 616 -34.07 22.90 16.04
C GLY A 616 -34.24 22.66 17.55
N ASP A 617 -34.33 21.40 18.00
CA ASP A 617 -34.35 21.04 19.43
C ASP A 617 -32.90 20.91 19.95
N TYR A 618 -32.22 22.05 20.02
CA TYR A 618 -30.81 22.10 20.42
C TYR A 618 -30.59 21.55 21.84
N SER A 619 -31.57 21.67 22.74
CA SER A 619 -31.48 21.13 24.11
C SER A 619 -31.35 19.61 24.11
N LYS A 620 -32.15 18.89 23.32
CA LYS A 620 -31.99 17.43 23.18
C LYS A 620 -30.75 17.07 22.36
N SER A 621 -30.41 17.88 21.37
CA SER A 621 -29.17 17.68 20.61
C SER A 621 -27.95 17.62 21.54
N LEU A 622 -27.82 18.59 22.46
CA LEU A 622 -26.79 18.60 23.49
C LEU A 622 -26.89 17.39 24.41
N GLU A 623 -28.07 17.08 24.97
CA GLU A 623 -28.25 15.92 25.88
C GLU A 623 -27.75 14.60 25.25
N PHE A 624 -28.06 14.37 23.98
CA PHE A 624 -27.66 13.17 23.25
C PHE A 624 -26.17 13.21 22.84
N ARG A 625 -25.65 14.34 22.35
CA ARG A 625 -24.22 14.47 22.00
C ARG A 625 -23.31 14.39 23.23
N GLU A 626 -23.73 14.88 24.39
CA GLU A 626 -23.02 14.72 25.68
C GLU A 626 -22.95 13.25 26.13
N LYS A 627 -24.05 12.48 25.98
CA LYS A 627 -24.02 11.02 26.22
C LYS A 627 -23.02 10.32 25.31
N SER A 628 -22.97 10.69 24.03
CA SER A 628 -21.99 10.17 23.06
C SER A 628 -20.54 10.50 23.47
N LEU A 629 -20.27 11.77 23.77
CA LEU A 629 -18.96 12.25 24.22
C LEU A 629 -18.49 11.49 25.47
N LYS A 630 -19.35 11.37 26.50
CA LYS A 630 -19.05 10.70 27.77
C LYS A 630 -18.70 9.21 27.61
N ILE A 631 -19.23 8.54 26.59
CA ILE A 631 -18.84 7.17 26.24
C ILE A 631 -17.46 7.18 25.55
N ARG A 632 -17.28 8.05 24.55
CA ARG A 632 -16.03 8.20 23.80
C ARG A 632 -14.85 8.57 24.72
N GLU A 633 -15.03 9.46 25.69
CA GLU A 633 -14.01 9.86 26.67
C GLU A 633 -13.53 8.72 27.58
N LYS A 634 -14.40 7.74 27.85
CA LYS A 634 -14.01 6.55 28.64
C LYS A 634 -13.39 5.44 27.78
N ALA A 635 -13.81 5.33 26.53
CA ALA A 635 -13.41 4.24 25.64
C ALA A 635 -12.13 4.54 24.84
N LEU A 636 -11.76 5.82 24.68
CA LEU A 636 -10.73 6.26 23.74
C LEU A 636 -9.60 7.05 24.42
N PRO A 637 -8.34 6.95 23.92
CA PRO A 637 -7.24 7.80 24.36
C PRO A 637 -7.51 9.29 24.18
N SER A 638 -6.97 10.15 25.06
CA SER A 638 -7.20 11.61 25.07
C SER A 638 -6.70 12.41 23.84
N ASN A 639 -6.13 11.72 22.84
CA ASN A 639 -5.69 12.26 21.55
C ASN A 639 -6.46 11.64 20.37
N HIS A 640 -7.51 10.86 20.62
CA HIS A 640 -8.23 10.12 19.57
C HIS A 640 -9.10 11.05 18.69
N PRO A 641 -9.08 10.93 17.35
CA PRO A 641 -9.81 11.82 16.45
C PRO A 641 -11.33 11.91 16.69
N LEU A 642 -11.98 10.83 17.12
CA LEU A 642 -13.42 10.85 17.44
C LEU A 642 -13.79 11.76 18.63
N LEU A 643 -12.85 12.04 19.54
CA LEU A 643 -13.08 13.04 20.60
C LEU A 643 -13.11 14.45 19.99
N ALA A 644 -12.19 14.76 19.08
CA ALA A 644 -12.20 16.02 18.34
C ALA A 644 -13.52 16.21 17.58
N THR A 645 -14.00 15.19 16.85
CA THR A 645 -15.33 15.23 16.20
C THR A 645 -16.46 15.45 17.22
N SER A 646 -16.40 14.85 18.40
CA SER A 646 -17.45 15.01 19.42
C SER A 646 -17.52 16.45 19.96
N TYR A 647 -16.36 17.10 20.14
CA TYR A 647 -16.32 18.49 20.57
C TYR A 647 -16.74 19.45 19.46
N ASN A 648 -16.32 19.24 18.19
CA ASN A 648 -16.85 19.96 17.01
C ASN A 648 -18.38 19.92 16.98
N ASP A 649 -18.94 18.72 17.12
CA ASP A 649 -20.36 18.44 16.99
C ASP A 649 -21.19 19.17 18.07
N ILE A 650 -20.67 19.29 19.29
CA ILE A 650 -21.29 20.09 20.36
C ILE A 650 -21.06 21.59 20.13
N GLY A 651 -19.85 22.00 19.73
CA GLY A 651 -19.51 23.39 19.41
C GLY A 651 -20.38 23.98 18.30
N SER A 652 -20.75 23.17 17.30
CA SER A 652 -21.69 23.56 16.25
C SER A 652 -23.12 23.73 16.78
N VAL A 653 -23.57 22.92 17.74
CA VAL A 653 -24.92 23.12 18.33
C VAL A 653 -24.98 24.43 19.10
N TYR A 654 -23.95 24.76 19.88
CA TYR A 654 -23.86 26.06 20.56
C TYR A 654 -23.77 27.24 19.56
N ARG A 655 -23.05 27.07 18.43
CA ARG A 655 -23.04 28.06 17.34
C ARG A 655 -24.44 28.29 16.77
N ASP A 656 -25.18 27.22 16.51
CA ASP A 656 -26.53 27.28 15.92
C ASP A 656 -27.57 27.85 16.91
N MET A 657 -27.33 27.70 18.22
CA MET A 657 -28.03 28.41 19.30
C MET A 657 -27.65 29.90 19.41
N GLY A 658 -26.54 30.32 18.80
CA GLY A 658 -25.97 31.66 18.94
C GLY A 658 -25.07 31.87 20.16
N ASP A 659 -24.81 30.83 20.96
CA ASP A 659 -23.88 30.89 22.09
C ASP A 659 -22.44 30.75 21.60
N ARG A 660 -21.83 31.91 21.31
CA ARG A 660 -20.43 31.99 20.88
C ARG A 660 -19.43 31.63 21.97
N SER A 661 -19.78 31.72 23.25
CA SER A 661 -18.84 31.47 24.35
C SER A 661 -18.60 29.98 24.51
N GLU A 662 -19.69 29.21 24.65
CA GLU A 662 -19.62 27.75 24.73
C GLU A 662 -19.08 27.14 23.44
N SER A 663 -19.53 27.64 22.27
CA SER A 663 -19.05 27.18 20.96
C SER A 663 -17.51 27.26 20.84
N LEU A 664 -16.92 28.40 21.24
CA LEU A 664 -15.47 28.58 21.23
C LEU A 664 -14.76 27.65 22.22
N GLU A 665 -15.28 27.44 23.44
CA GLU A 665 -14.66 26.50 24.40
C GLU A 665 -14.60 25.07 23.84
N PHE A 666 -15.66 24.64 23.14
CA PHE A 666 -15.70 23.32 22.52
C PHE A 666 -14.73 23.20 21.32
N TYR A 667 -14.61 24.22 20.47
CA TYR A 667 -13.60 24.24 19.40
C TYR A 667 -12.16 24.30 19.95
N GLU A 668 -11.90 24.96 21.09
CA GLU A 668 -10.59 24.92 21.74
C GLU A 668 -10.23 23.51 22.25
N LYS A 669 -11.20 22.77 22.82
CA LYS A 669 -11.02 21.37 23.23
C LYS A 669 -10.70 20.48 22.04
N GLU A 670 -11.39 20.68 20.92
CA GLU A 670 -11.13 19.99 19.65
C GLU A 670 -9.71 20.27 19.13
N LEU A 671 -9.35 21.55 19.00
CA LEU A 671 -8.06 22.02 18.49
C LEU A 671 -6.90 21.37 19.26
N LYS A 672 -7.00 21.37 20.60
CA LYS A 672 -6.02 20.76 21.51
C LYS A 672 -5.80 19.26 21.27
N ILE A 673 -6.82 18.54 20.80
CA ILE A 673 -6.70 17.13 20.40
C ILE A 673 -6.04 17.00 19.03
N ARG A 674 -6.48 17.79 18.04
CA ARG A 674 -5.91 17.78 16.68
C ARG A 674 -4.43 18.16 16.68
N GLU A 675 -4.01 19.13 17.48
CA GLU A 675 -2.60 19.50 17.65
C GLU A 675 -1.74 18.40 18.28
N LYS A 676 -2.27 17.67 19.29
CA LYS A 676 -1.55 16.53 19.87
C LYS A 676 -1.32 15.44 18.83
N ALA A 677 -2.33 15.14 18.00
CA ALA A 677 -2.23 14.15 16.93
C ALA A 677 -1.24 14.61 15.84
N LEU A 678 -1.27 15.89 15.46
CA LEU A 678 -0.30 16.49 14.53
C LEU A 678 1.14 16.34 15.05
N LYS A 679 1.40 16.72 16.31
CA LYS A 679 2.75 16.64 16.94
C LYS A 679 3.32 15.21 17.03
N ILE A 680 2.47 14.18 16.95
CA ILE A 680 2.92 12.78 16.83
C ILE A 680 3.28 12.50 15.37
N ARG A 681 2.39 12.82 14.43
CA ARG A 681 2.59 12.64 12.98
C ARG A 681 3.83 13.38 12.45
N GLU A 682 4.10 14.60 12.93
CA GLU A 682 5.29 15.38 12.56
C GLU A 682 6.61 14.72 12.99
N LYS A 683 6.59 13.82 13.98
CA LYS A 683 7.78 13.08 14.45
C LYS A 683 7.97 11.75 13.74
N THR A 684 6.90 11.14 13.23
CA THR A 684 6.93 9.79 12.64
C THR A 684 6.90 9.80 11.12
N LEU A 685 6.32 10.83 10.49
CA LEU A 685 6.11 10.91 9.05
C LEU A 685 7.08 11.88 8.38
N SER A 686 7.35 11.66 7.08
CA SER A 686 8.16 12.59 6.30
C SER A 686 7.44 13.95 6.11
N PRO A 687 8.17 15.08 5.96
CA PRO A 687 7.56 16.41 5.93
C PRO A 687 6.53 16.69 4.81
N ASN A 688 6.46 15.84 3.78
CA ASN A 688 5.49 15.95 2.68
C ASN A 688 4.46 14.79 2.70
N HIS A 689 4.27 14.08 3.81
CA HIS A 689 3.34 12.95 3.89
C HIS A 689 1.86 13.42 3.79
N PRO A 690 0.99 12.75 3.01
CA PRO A 690 -0.41 13.14 2.85
C PRO A 690 -1.21 13.29 4.16
N ASP A 691 -0.92 12.49 5.18
CA ASP A 691 -1.60 12.58 6.49
C ASP A 691 -1.28 13.87 7.26
N LEU A 692 -0.11 14.49 7.02
CA LEU A 692 0.19 15.81 7.57
C LEU A 692 -0.70 16.87 6.91
N ALA A 693 -0.87 16.79 5.59
CA ALA A 693 -1.85 17.60 4.86
C ALA A 693 -3.27 17.43 5.45
N MET A 694 -3.76 16.21 5.62
CA MET A 694 -5.08 15.96 6.23
C MET A 694 -5.18 16.54 7.67
N SER A 695 -4.09 16.48 8.44
CA SER A 695 -4.03 17.05 9.79
C SER A 695 -4.15 18.58 9.76
N TYR A 696 -3.42 19.24 8.87
CA TYR A 696 -3.49 20.70 8.68
C TYR A 696 -4.85 21.16 8.15
N ASN A 697 -5.45 20.44 7.20
CA ASN A 697 -6.80 20.72 6.69
C ASN A 697 -7.83 20.78 7.83
N ASN A 698 -7.76 19.81 8.75
CA ASN A 698 -8.72 19.72 9.84
C ASN A 698 -8.49 20.81 10.90
N ILE A 699 -7.23 21.15 11.21
CA ILE A 699 -6.91 22.26 12.11
C ILE A 699 -7.32 23.61 11.51
N ALA A 700 -7.11 23.80 10.21
CA ALA A 700 -7.55 24.99 9.48
C ALA A 700 -9.07 25.17 9.53
N GLY A 701 -9.83 24.08 9.38
CA GLY A 701 -11.28 24.07 9.55
C GLY A 701 -11.72 24.58 10.93
N VAL A 702 -11.11 24.08 12.02
CA VAL A 702 -11.44 24.54 13.38
C VAL A 702 -11.15 26.04 13.55
N TYR A 703 -10.02 26.55 13.02
CA TYR A 703 -9.74 27.98 13.08
C TYR A 703 -10.73 28.84 12.27
N ASP A 704 -11.23 28.33 11.14
CA ASP A 704 -12.29 28.98 10.34
C ASP A 704 -13.63 28.97 11.11
N ASP A 705 -14.02 27.83 11.70
CA ASP A 705 -15.22 27.70 12.53
C ASP A 705 -15.16 28.57 13.82
N MET A 706 -13.97 28.87 14.34
CA MET A 706 -13.71 29.85 15.41
C MET A 706 -13.64 31.32 14.95
N GLY A 707 -13.54 31.59 13.65
CA GLY A 707 -13.35 32.93 13.08
C GLY A 707 -11.91 33.48 13.10
N ASP A 708 -10.90 32.66 13.43
CA ASP A 708 -9.47 32.99 13.30
C ASP A 708 -8.99 32.68 11.88
N TYR A 709 -9.55 33.41 10.91
CA TYR A 709 -9.32 33.20 9.48
C TYR A 709 -7.83 33.29 9.09
N SER A 710 -7.04 34.09 9.81
CA SER A 710 -5.59 34.22 9.58
C SER A 710 -4.85 32.91 9.86
N LYS A 711 -5.14 32.23 10.98
CA LYS A 711 -4.55 30.91 11.25
C LYS A 711 -5.14 29.83 10.35
N ALA A 712 -6.42 29.92 10.01
CA ALA A 712 -7.03 29.00 9.05
C ALA A 712 -6.28 29.03 7.70
N LEU A 713 -5.98 30.22 7.17
CA LEU A 713 -5.17 30.39 5.97
C LEU A 713 -3.73 29.85 6.16
N GLU A 714 -3.06 30.13 7.27
CA GLU A 714 -1.70 29.59 7.55
C GLU A 714 -1.66 28.05 7.46
N PHE A 715 -2.65 27.36 8.02
CA PHE A 715 -2.74 25.91 7.98
C PHE A 715 -3.20 25.38 6.61
N TYR A 716 -4.13 26.05 5.92
CA TYR A 716 -4.49 25.68 4.55
C TYR A 716 -3.33 25.89 3.55
N GLU A 717 -2.45 26.87 3.77
CA GLU A 717 -1.22 27.03 2.99
C GLU A 717 -0.22 25.88 3.23
N LYS A 718 -0.06 25.43 4.49
CA LYS A 718 0.80 24.25 4.80
C LYS A 718 0.27 22.99 4.13
N LEU A 719 -1.05 22.77 4.18
CA LEU A 719 -1.76 21.74 3.42
C LEU A 719 -1.45 21.82 1.92
N LEU A 720 -1.63 23.01 1.32
CA LEU A 720 -1.47 23.21 -0.11
C LEU A 720 -0.03 22.92 -0.55
N LYS A 721 0.98 23.44 0.17
CA LYS A 721 2.41 23.20 -0.09
C LYS A 721 2.81 21.72 -0.05
N ILE A 722 2.12 20.89 0.75
CA ILE A 722 2.33 19.42 0.74
C ILE A 722 1.66 18.81 -0.49
N ARG A 723 0.39 19.13 -0.75
CA ARG A 723 -0.36 18.60 -1.89
C ARG A 723 0.27 18.95 -3.24
N GLU A 724 0.74 20.18 -3.43
CA GLU A 724 1.42 20.63 -4.66
C GLU A 724 2.72 19.88 -4.95
N LYS A 725 3.40 19.35 -3.92
CA LYS A 725 4.59 18.50 -4.09
C LYS A 725 4.28 17.03 -4.29
N ALA A 726 3.18 16.55 -3.70
CA ALA A 726 2.82 15.12 -3.66
C ALA A 726 1.89 14.68 -4.80
N LEU A 727 1.15 15.61 -5.40
CA LEU A 727 0.04 15.33 -6.32
C LEU A 727 0.25 16.03 -7.67
N PRO A 728 -0.25 15.46 -8.80
CA PRO A 728 -0.20 16.13 -10.09
C PRO A 728 -1.06 17.41 -10.09
N PRO A 729 -0.74 18.43 -10.92
CA PRO A 729 -1.41 19.74 -10.86
C PRO A 729 -2.93 19.74 -11.09
N ASN A 730 -3.48 18.69 -11.70
CA ASN A 730 -4.90 18.48 -11.94
C ASN A 730 -5.59 17.57 -10.90
N HIS A 731 -4.95 17.25 -9.77
CA HIS A 731 -5.55 16.34 -8.78
C HIS A 731 -6.73 17.00 -8.03
N PRO A 732 -7.88 16.33 -7.85
CA PRO A 732 -9.07 16.89 -7.17
C PRO A 732 -8.80 17.45 -5.77
N ASP A 733 -7.89 16.84 -5.01
CA ASP A 733 -7.47 17.37 -3.69
C ASP A 733 -6.87 18.78 -3.73
N LEU A 734 -6.21 19.18 -4.82
CA LEU A 734 -5.73 20.56 -4.99
C LEU A 734 -6.92 21.51 -5.17
N ALA A 735 -7.93 21.11 -5.96
CA ALA A 735 -9.17 21.87 -6.07
C ALA A 735 -9.88 22.01 -4.73
N ASN A 736 -9.89 20.96 -3.91
CA ASN A 736 -10.48 20.98 -2.56
C ASN A 736 -9.71 21.94 -1.63
N SER A 737 -8.38 21.98 -1.70
CA SER A 737 -7.57 22.97 -0.97
C SER A 737 -7.92 24.41 -1.38
N TYR A 738 -7.94 24.72 -2.69
CA TYR A 738 -8.29 26.07 -3.16
C TYR A 738 -9.75 26.45 -2.84
N ASN A 739 -10.68 25.50 -2.87
CA ASN A 739 -12.06 25.72 -2.45
C ASN A 739 -12.15 26.11 -0.97
N ASN A 740 -11.40 25.43 -0.09
CA ASN A 740 -11.38 25.75 1.34
C ASN A 740 -10.73 27.12 1.61
N ILE A 741 -9.64 27.45 0.93
CA ILE A 741 -9.01 28.79 0.97
C ILE A 741 -9.98 29.87 0.49
N GLY A 742 -10.72 29.61 -0.61
CA GLY A 742 -11.73 30.52 -1.14
C GLY A 742 -12.88 30.76 -0.17
N MET A 743 -13.29 29.72 0.58
CA MET A 743 -14.30 29.82 1.63
C MET A 743 -13.85 30.74 2.78
N VAL A 744 -12.62 30.59 3.28
CA VAL A 744 -12.08 31.48 4.32
C VAL A 744 -12.01 32.94 3.83
N TYR A 745 -11.54 33.18 2.60
CA TYR A 745 -11.55 34.53 2.03
C TYR A 745 -12.97 35.09 1.86
N SER A 746 -13.96 34.24 1.59
CA SER A 746 -15.38 34.63 1.55
C SER A 746 -15.87 35.06 2.94
N HIS A 747 -15.56 34.29 3.99
CA HIS A 747 -15.91 34.63 5.38
C HIS A 747 -15.22 35.92 5.87
N MET A 748 -14.03 36.25 5.34
CA MET A 748 -13.34 37.52 5.57
C MET A 748 -13.92 38.72 4.78
N GLY A 749 -14.82 38.48 3.82
CA GLY A 749 -15.27 39.51 2.86
C GLY A 749 -14.23 39.88 1.79
N GLU A 750 -13.13 39.12 1.66
CA GLU A 750 -12.09 39.33 0.64
C GLU A 750 -12.49 38.67 -0.70
N TYR A 751 -13.66 39.04 -1.21
CA TYR A 751 -14.34 38.38 -2.32
C TYR A 751 -13.48 38.19 -3.58
N SER A 752 -12.59 39.14 -3.91
CA SER A 752 -11.67 39.00 -5.05
C SER A 752 -10.68 37.83 -4.91
N LYS A 753 -10.21 37.54 -3.69
CA LYS A 753 -9.35 36.38 -3.41
C LYS A 753 -10.16 35.09 -3.31
N ALA A 754 -11.40 35.18 -2.81
CA ALA A 754 -12.34 34.08 -2.80
C ALA A 754 -12.64 33.59 -4.23
N LEU A 755 -13.02 34.51 -5.13
CA LEU A 755 -13.23 34.24 -6.56
C LEU A 755 -12.00 33.61 -7.20
N SER A 756 -10.81 34.21 -7.07
CA SER A 756 -9.58 33.66 -7.65
C SER A 756 -9.29 32.22 -7.17
N SER A 757 -9.56 31.91 -5.90
CA SER A 757 -9.37 30.58 -5.34
C SER A 757 -10.44 29.58 -5.85
N TYR A 758 -11.71 29.99 -5.92
CA TYR A 758 -12.78 29.15 -6.45
C TYR A 758 -12.66 28.91 -7.96
N GLU A 759 -12.23 29.91 -8.73
CA GLU A 759 -11.92 29.79 -10.16
C GLU A 759 -10.78 28.78 -10.37
N ARG A 760 -9.71 28.85 -9.55
CA ARG A 760 -8.61 27.88 -9.62
C ARG A 760 -9.05 26.45 -9.26
N SER A 761 -9.96 26.31 -8.29
CA SER A 761 -10.61 25.04 -7.97
C SER A 761 -11.43 24.49 -9.15
N LEU A 762 -12.21 25.35 -9.79
CA LEU A 762 -13.04 25.02 -10.95
C LEU A 762 -12.19 24.62 -12.18
N GLU A 763 -11.08 25.32 -12.45
CA GLU A 763 -10.14 24.95 -13.53
C GLU A 763 -9.61 23.53 -13.36
N ILE A 764 -9.15 23.18 -12.15
CA ILE A 764 -8.64 21.84 -11.83
C ILE A 764 -9.75 20.80 -12.00
N ARG A 765 -10.95 21.06 -11.45
CA ARG A 765 -12.10 20.16 -11.58
C ARG A 765 -12.53 19.95 -13.04
N LYS A 766 -12.50 20.98 -13.89
CA LYS A 766 -12.81 20.88 -15.33
C LYS A 766 -11.83 20.00 -16.12
N ILE A 767 -10.58 19.91 -15.67
CA ILE A 767 -9.56 19.04 -16.28
C ILE A 767 -9.67 17.61 -15.73
N ALA A 768 -10.07 17.46 -14.46
CA ALA A 768 -10.07 16.19 -13.76
C ALA A 768 -11.37 15.37 -13.89
N LEU A 769 -12.51 16.03 -14.15
CA LEU A 769 -13.84 15.45 -14.02
C LEU A 769 -14.66 15.58 -15.33
N PRO A 770 -15.61 14.66 -15.59
CA PRO A 770 -16.56 14.79 -16.69
C PRO A 770 -17.37 16.11 -16.63
N PRO A 771 -17.80 16.68 -17.78
CA PRO A 771 -18.52 17.97 -17.81
C PRO A 771 -19.81 18.03 -16.97
N ASN A 772 -20.43 16.89 -16.70
CA ASN A 772 -21.66 16.73 -15.91
C ASN A 772 -21.40 16.22 -14.48
N HIS A 773 -20.19 16.35 -13.95
CA HIS A 773 -19.88 15.90 -12.58
C HIS A 773 -20.42 16.90 -11.53
N PRO A 774 -21.13 16.44 -10.48
CA PRO A 774 -21.74 17.33 -9.47
C PRO A 774 -20.79 18.35 -8.82
N ASP A 775 -19.52 17.99 -8.58
CA ASP A 775 -18.50 18.92 -8.06
C ASP A 775 -18.30 20.19 -8.92
N LEU A 776 -18.58 20.14 -10.22
CA LEU A 776 -18.55 21.32 -11.10
C LEU A 776 -19.74 22.26 -10.79
N ALA A 777 -20.93 21.71 -10.57
CA ALA A 777 -22.10 22.47 -10.11
C ALA A 777 -21.84 23.09 -8.73
N VAL A 778 -21.22 22.35 -7.81
CA VAL A 778 -20.80 22.89 -6.50
C VAL A 778 -19.83 24.06 -6.65
N SER A 779 -18.81 23.95 -7.51
CA SER A 779 -17.87 25.05 -7.76
C SER A 779 -18.54 26.27 -8.39
N TYR A 780 -19.45 26.09 -9.35
CA TYR A 780 -20.24 27.18 -9.90
C TYR A 780 -21.16 27.84 -8.85
N ASN A 781 -21.82 27.05 -8.00
CA ASN A 781 -22.64 27.56 -6.90
C ASN A 781 -21.82 28.39 -5.89
N LYS A 782 -20.58 27.98 -5.58
CA LYS A 782 -19.69 28.76 -4.70
C LYS A 782 -19.29 30.11 -5.32
N ILE A 783 -18.96 30.14 -6.62
CA ILE A 783 -18.68 31.38 -7.34
C ILE A 783 -19.93 32.28 -7.43
N GLY A 784 -21.09 31.69 -7.69
CA GLY A 784 -22.39 32.39 -7.68
C GLY A 784 -22.71 33.00 -6.31
N GLY A 785 -22.41 32.28 -5.22
CA GLY A 785 -22.52 32.76 -3.85
C GLY A 785 -21.70 34.02 -3.60
N VAL A 786 -20.42 34.02 -3.97
CA VAL A 786 -19.56 35.21 -3.80
C VAL A 786 -20.08 36.40 -4.62
N TYR A 787 -20.58 36.18 -5.85
CA TYR A 787 -21.21 37.26 -6.60
C TYR A 787 -22.52 37.76 -5.98
N CYS A 788 -23.30 36.91 -5.29
CA CYS A 788 -24.43 37.36 -4.48
C CYS A 788 -23.99 38.23 -3.30
N ASP A 789 -22.93 37.81 -2.58
CA ASP A 789 -22.37 38.55 -1.44
C ASP A 789 -21.73 39.90 -1.84
N MET A 790 -21.43 40.07 -3.14
CA MET A 790 -20.97 41.30 -3.78
C MET A 790 -22.09 42.18 -4.38
N ASP A 791 -23.38 41.83 -4.19
CA ASP A 791 -24.54 42.43 -4.88
C ASP A 791 -24.50 42.34 -6.43
N GLU A 792 -23.64 41.49 -7.01
CA GLU A 792 -23.51 41.26 -8.45
C GLU A 792 -24.49 40.19 -8.96
N TYR A 793 -25.78 40.34 -8.63
CA TYR A 793 -26.85 39.36 -8.87
C TYR A 793 -26.92 38.82 -10.31
N SER A 794 -26.64 39.66 -11.32
CA SER A 794 -26.62 39.24 -12.73
C SER A 794 -25.53 38.23 -13.06
N LYS A 795 -24.36 38.31 -12.42
CA LYS A 795 -23.29 37.31 -12.56
C LYS A 795 -23.59 36.07 -11.73
N ALA A 796 -24.10 36.26 -10.52
CA ALA A 796 -24.50 35.15 -9.65
C ALA A 796 -25.51 34.23 -10.37
N LEU A 797 -26.53 34.80 -11.01
CA LEU A 797 -27.52 34.06 -11.78
C LEU A 797 -26.89 33.21 -12.90
N GLN A 798 -25.97 33.78 -13.69
CA GLN A 798 -25.26 33.03 -14.75
C GLN A 798 -24.46 31.83 -14.22
N TYR A 799 -23.96 31.92 -12.99
CA TYR A 799 -23.25 30.81 -12.35
C TYR A 799 -24.20 29.76 -11.77
N TYR A 800 -25.32 30.17 -11.17
CA TYR A 800 -26.37 29.24 -10.75
C TYR A 800 -27.06 28.53 -11.93
N GLU A 801 -27.21 29.19 -13.08
CA GLU A 801 -27.71 28.57 -14.31
C GLU A 801 -26.76 27.47 -14.79
N LYS A 802 -25.44 27.74 -14.88
CA LYS A 802 -24.43 26.71 -15.21
C LYS A 802 -24.38 25.56 -14.20
N ALA A 803 -24.68 25.82 -12.93
CA ALA A 803 -24.77 24.78 -11.91
C ALA A 803 -26.04 23.92 -12.03
N LYS A 804 -27.10 24.46 -12.64
CA LYS A 804 -28.39 23.78 -12.90
C LYS A 804 -28.41 23.02 -14.23
N GLU A 805 -27.54 23.38 -15.17
CA GLU A 805 -27.33 22.67 -16.46
C GLU A 805 -26.57 21.33 -16.29
N ILE A 806 -25.98 21.10 -15.11
CA ILE A 806 -25.25 19.89 -14.70
C ILE A 806 -26.18 18.99 -13.88
#